data_AF-A0A9E5YPG1-F1
#
_entry.id   AF-A0A9E5YPG1-F1
#
_cell.length_a   1.000
_cell.length_b   1.000
_cell.length_c   1.000
_cell.angle_alpha   90.00
_cell.angle_beta   90.00
_cell.angle_gamma   90.00
#
_symmetry.space_group_name_H-M   'P 1'
#
loop_
_entity.id
_entity.type
_entity.pdbx_description
1 polymer ?
#
loop_
_entity_poly.entity_id
_entity_poly.type
_entity_poly.pdbx_seq_one_letter_code
_entity_poly.pdbx_strand_id
1 'polypeptide(L)'
;MKRMLIVLFLLSSYLVFAQTNVQGDVSGTWNAAGSPYVVIGEITIQAADLLTIEPNVAVQFSEHYKFIILGRLLAEGTAGNLITFSAPNSPTGWHGLRFFDTNTNGQDSSKIVYCTLEHGIASGDASSGGAIYLESSDIIIENSSIFDNEADGYGGGIYMYDSDPRLTTVDIYENTAIHEGGGIMCFNANPILEDVALYENYTEWSGGGICSYGTSVITLENVTVSDNEAFQDGSGIASLYGSDITLLNCIIWDNPSEEIYIHPDATLTATYSDIKDGTGQTYFGTGCIDTDPFFTDPANNLYSITWANFPDPDSTKSPCIDTGNPDVQYNDPDGTRNDMGAYYFPQSGIQGTITLAGGSGNVENVIVSAISATDTTTTSPDANGDYIVNVVPGTYTVTAALDGYSADPVTNVVVIVGQVITGIDIQLDEILPGSINGIVALEGLGDAEAVVITAGGETTNPYAVYVGPDIDHYEYDLEIIAGTYDVIATLAGYQDSTVTNVVVQSGQQTTDVDFLLLLIHYEGYIAGKVTLKEGAGNVENVEVTVDTITVNPDANGDYIVTIDNGTYDLTASLDHYATLIFESLEVVADDTTDVDITLMNWEVITGTQYNMIAYTTATLDGAFIDGSNSNQLAAFGPGGDCRGIASWNTGSHPYWDEDSHYWALDGYWYCTIVSDDNTGTEVISFKVYDTATDIIYSPPETLFFDDCTYDNVIDLYAPSPSHDLEFDLIEDWNWISFNLEPADNSVATVFSDLTVVPVVPDIYQVKNQTHSSTYFDPGGWIGDLNNLTVGDGFKVSMINAYDDFIFSGTKLNPILTPIALDANWNWVGYVPQNSLTLESAIISIAGNIEVIKNQTQSAVYSSGWVGDLTDMYPGISYLIYMAESDSLTYPANTVADRSSPPVSEISSIYANWELLSGTEHNMIVMAKLLHEDNTIVSPEEYTVGIFDEDNACHSIGKYMGDFWYFTVVGNDETTKLHFTTHHNLSGITTNSDETISYERDIIIGNCEEPIEMLFNNPITISSQKLLLNQNYPNPFNPSTVISYSIPKSGIVNLSIYNVKGQLVETLVNTHQQADNYTLEWKADNHSSGIYFFKVSSGGHSQVKKCLLIK
;
A
#
# COMPACT_ATOMS: atom_id res chain seq x y z
N MET A 1 73.53 -1.19 23.24
CA MET A 1 73.76 0.16 22.65
C MET A 1 72.41 0.87 22.68
N LYS A 2 72.29 1.99 23.41
CA LYS A 2 71.05 2.77 23.55
C LYS A 2 70.61 3.36 22.19
N ARG A 3 69.31 3.30 21.87
CA ARG A 3 68.52 4.22 21.01
C ARG A 3 67.06 3.74 21.07
N MET A 4 66.26 4.27 22.00
CA MET A 4 65.43 5.49 21.90
C MET A 4 64.11 5.20 21.16
N LEU A 5 63.10 4.88 21.98
CA LEU A 5 61.68 4.77 21.66
C LEU A 5 61.17 6.18 21.37
N ILE A 6 60.66 6.44 20.16
CA ILE A 6 59.86 7.62 19.85
C ILE A 6 58.41 7.18 20.03
N VAL A 7 57.78 7.62 21.11
CA VAL A 7 56.33 7.56 21.28
C VAL A 7 55.75 8.73 20.50
N LEU A 8 55.05 8.44 19.41
CA LEU A 8 54.21 9.40 18.72
C LEU A 8 52.82 9.32 19.38
N PHE A 9 52.46 10.34 20.17
CA PHE A 9 51.08 10.52 20.61
C PHE A 9 50.26 10.93 19.37
N LEU A 10 49.48 10.00 18.82
CA LEU A 10 48.32 10.35 18.01
C LEU A 10 47.22 10.72 19.00
N LEU A 11 46.98 12.03 19.15
CA LEU A 11 45.74 12.52 19.75
C LEU A 11 44.60 12.09 18.83
N SER A 12 43.75 11.17 19.29
CA SER A 12 42.40 11.04 18.77
C SER A 12 41.66 12.32 19.14
N SER A 13 41.23 13.09 18.15
CA SER A 13 40.21 14.11 18.34
C SER A 13 38.89 13.37 18.60
N TYR A 14 38.53 13.20 19.87
CA TYR A 14 37.15 12.97 20.25
C TYR A 14 36.34 14.17 19.73
N LEU A 15 35.35 13.92 18.87
CA LEU A 15 34.24 14.85 18.70
C LEU A 15 33.46 14.82 20.01
N VAL A 16 33.83 15.71 20.93
CA VAL A 16 33.05 16.01 22.13
C VAL A 16 31.92 16.91 21.68
N PHE A 17 30.67 16.45 21.72
CA PHE A 17 29.52 17.36 21.71
C PHE A 17 29.67 18.30 22.91
N ALA A 18 29.72 19.60 22.67
CA ALA A 18 30.07 20.58 23.69
C ALA A 18 28.86 20.89 24.57
N GLN A 19 28.70 20.14 25.66
CA GLN A 19 27.83 20.53 26.77
C GLN A 19 28.19 21.96 27.24
N THR A 20 27.19 22.83 27.36
CA THR A 20 27.38 24.22 27.79
C THR A 20 26.72 24.46 29.14
N ASN A 21 27.49 24.71 30.19
CA ASN A 21 26.93 25.06 31.49
C ASN A 21 26.57 26.56 31.55
N VAL A 22 25.35 26.89 31.99
CA VAL A 22 24.85 28.27 32.08
C VAL A 22 24.32 28.60 33.48
N GLN A 23 24.51 29.85 33.92
CA GLN A 23 24.00 30.43 35.17
C GLN A 23 24.10 31.97 35.09
N GLY A 24 23.24 32.69 35.82
CA GLY A 24 23.22 34.15 35.86
C GLY A 24 22.56 34.80 34.63
N ASP A 25 22.98 36.01 34.27
CA ASP A 25 22.40 36.72 33.13
C ASP A 25 22.73 36.02 31.79
N VAL A 26 21.72 35.77 30.97
CA VAL A 26 21.83 35.08 29.67
C VAL A 26 21.22 35.93 28.54
N SER A 27 21.87 35.94 27.38
CA SER A 27 21.43 36.63 26.16
C SER A 27 22.18 36.09 24.94
N GLY A 28 21.76 36.49 23.73
CA GLY A 28 22.39 36.07 22.48
C GLY A 28 21.70 34.85 21.86
N THR A 29 22.47 33.93 21.27
CA THR A 29 21.94 32.77 20.55
C THR A 29 22.47 31.47 21.14
N TRP A 30 21.57 30.55 21.44
CA TRP A 30 21.86 29.16 21.79
C TRP A 30 21.55 28.27 20.58
N ASN A 31 22.53 27.47 20.17
CA ASN A 31 22.44 26.59 19.01
C ASN A 31 22.83 25.14 19.34
N ALA A 32 22.50 24.23 18.42
CA ALA A 32 22.72 22.79 18.57
C ALA A 32 24.19 22.41 18.89
N ALA A 33 25.17 23.20 18.45
CA ALA A 33 26.58 22.93 18.72
C ALA A 33 26.97 23.10 20.20
N GLY A 34 26.19 23.90 20.96
CA GLY A 34 26.35 24.07 22.41
C GLY A 34 25.35 23.25 23.25
N SER A 35 24.49 22.46 22.59
CA SER A 35 23.49 21.62 23.23
C SER A 35 24.14 20.35 23.83
N PRO A 36 23.70 19.87 25.01
CA PRO A 36 22.70 20.49 25.87
C PRO A 36 23.26 21.70 26.63
N TYR A 37 22.41 22.71 26.83
CA TYR A 37 22.66 23.82 27.75
C TYR A 37 22.21 23.40 29.14
N VAL A 38 23.17 23.10 30.01
CA VAL A 38 22.90 22.64 31.38
C VAL A 38 22.86 23.83 32.32
N VAL A 39 21.67 24.12 32.84
CA VAL A 39 21.41 25.20 33.78
C VAL A 39 21.83 24.76 35.18
N ILE A 40 22.95 25.30 35.66
CA ILE A 40 23.58 24.94 36.95
C ILE A 40 23.36 25.98 38.06
N GLY A 41 22.53 26.99 37.78
CA GLY A 41 22.09 28.05 38.69
C GLY A 41 20.97 28.85 38.03
N GLU A 42 20.26 29.68 38.79
CA GLU A 42 19.22 30.56 38.22
C GLU A 42 19.76 31.36 37.04
N ILE A 43 18.96 31.44 35.96
CA ILE A 43 19.28 32.22 34.77
C ILE A 43 18.27 33.34 34.55
N THR A 44 18.72 34.46 34.01
CA THR A 44 17.87 35.64 33.79
C THR A 44 18.12 36.29 32.44
N ILE A 45 17.08 36.52 31.65
CA ILE A 45 17.13 37.45 30.52
C ILE A 45 16.76 38.83 31.06
N GLN A 46 17.71 39.75 31.08
CA GLN A 46 17.49 41.11 31.58
C GLN A 46 16.56 41.92 30.66
N ALA A 47 15.91 42.96 31.19
CA ALA A 47 14.84 43.69 30.49
C ALA A 47 15.19 44.28 29.11
N ALA A 48 16.47 44.52 28.82
CA ALA A 48 16.94 45.04 27.53
C ALA A 48 17.44 43.94 26.57
N ASP A 49 17.51 42.70 27.03
CA ASP A 49 18.19 41.61 26.36
C ASP A 49 17.21 40.68 25.63
N LEU A 50 17.75 40.01 24.61
CA LEU A 50 17.08 38.97 23.84
C LEU A 50 17.92 37.69 23.96
N LEU A 51 17.26 36.58 24.23
CA LEU A 51 17.80 35.25 24.00
C LEU A 51 17.03 34.57 22.86
N THR A 52 17.77 34.07 21.87
CA THR A 52 17.27 33.21 20.81
C THR A 52 17.77 31.79 21.03
N ILE A 53 16.88 30.81 20.96
CA ILE A 53 17.19 29.39 21.05
C ILE A 53 16.80 28.78 19.70
N GLU A 54 17.79 28.22 19.00
CA GLU A 54 17.63 27.61 17.67
C GLU A 54 17.10 26.16 17.77
N PRO A 55 16.59 25.58 16.66
CA PRO A 55 16.09 24.20 16.63
C PRO A 55 17.11 23.16 17.14
N ASN A 56 16.61 22.05 17.67
CA ASN A 56 17.39 20.93 18.23
C ASN A 56 18.26 21.28 19.45
N VAL A 57 17.84 22.29 20.23
CA VAL A 57 18.51 22.66 21.48
C VAL A 57 17.78 22.05 22.66
N ALA A 58 18.52 21.36 23.53
CA ALA A 58 18.05 20.90 24.82
C ALA A 58 18.55 21.84 25.93
N VAL A 59 17.63 22.36 26.73
CA VAL A 59 17.87 23.16 27.93
C VAL A 59 17.55 22.30 29.14
N GLN A 60 18.59 21.86 29.85
CA GLN A 60 18.47 20.90 30.95
C GLN A 60 18.76 21.57 32.28
N PHE A 61 17.80 21.59 33.19
CA PHE A 61 17.97 22.15 34.53
C PHE A 61 18.53 21.09 35.47
N SER A 62 19.71 21.33 36.03
CA SER A 62 20.38 20.33 36.87
C SER A 62 19.75 20.20 38.27
N GLU A 63 19.01 21.21 38.71
CA GLU A 63 18.33 21.33 39.99
C GLU A 63 17.10 22.25 39.82
N HIS A 64 16.41 22.52 40.93
CA HIS A 64 15.21 23.36 41.08
C HIS A 64 15.45 24.87 40.80
N TYR A 65 16.03 25.22 39.65
CA TYR A 65 16.37 26.60 39.28
C TYR A 65 15.26 27.29 38.48
N LYS A 66 15.18 28.61 38.61
CA LYS A 66 14.28 29.48 37.85
C LYS A 66 14.92 29.92 36.54
N PHE A 67 14.12 29.96 35.48
CA PHE A 67 14.44 30.74 34.30
C PHE A 67 13.59 32.01 34.31
N ILE A 68 14.22 33.14 34.65
CA ILE A 68 13.55 34.44 34.77
C ILE A 68 13.67 35.21 33.45
N ILE A 69 12.56 35.70 32.91
CA ILE A 69 12.49 36.45 31.66
C ILE A 69 11.91 37.83 31.96
N LEU A 70 12.78 38.83 32.01
CA LEU A 70 12.41 40.26 32.09
C LEU A 70 12.49 40.94 30.72
N GLY A 71 13.32 40.39 29.82
CA GLY A 71 13.50 40.84 28.43
C GLY A 71 12.66 40.03 27.45
N ARG A 72 13.31 39.42 26.44
CA ARG A 72 12.62 38.64 25.40
C ARG A 72 13.24 37.26 25.19
N LEU A 73 12.40 36.25 25.04
CA LEU A 73 12.81 34.89 24.68
C LEU A 73 12.22 34.51 23.32
N LEU A 74 13.06 34.11 22.36
CA LEU A 74 12.65 33.51 21.10
C LEU A 74 13.16 32.07 21.05
N ALA A 75 12.32 31.12 21.47
CA ALA A 75 12.58 29.69 21.28
C ALA A 75 11.76 29.23 20.06
N GLU A 76 12.41 29.11 18.91
CA GLU A 76 11.75 28.81 17.63
C GLU A 76 12.38 27.55 17.01
N GLY A 77 11.81 26.39 17.32
CA GLY A 77 12.17 25.09 16.76
C GLY A 77 11.55 24.84 15.38
N THR A 78 11.56 23.59 14.93
CA THR A 78 10.84 23.13 13.72
C THR A 78 10.22 21.75 13.97
N ALA A 79 9.26 21.33 13.13
CA ALA A 79 8.60 20.03 13.26
C ALA A 79 9.56 18.82 13.35
N GLY A 80 10.71 18.87 12.67
CA GLY A 80 11.73 17.81 12.74
C GLY A 80 12.83 18.03 13.78
N ASN A 81 12.85 19.17 14.46
CA ASN A 81 13.91 19.56 15.38
C ASN A 81 13.33 20.44 16.51
N LEU A 82 12.75 19.81 17.52
CA LEU A 82 12.14 20.49 18.66
C LEU A 82 13.21 21.15 19.56
N ILE A 83 12.76 22.10 20.37
CA ILE A 83 13.53 22.64 21.51
C ILE A 83 12.96 22.04 22.79
N THR A 84 13.79 21.47 23.65
CA THR A 84 13.31 20.83 24.88
C THR A 84 13.75 21.62 26.11
N PHE A 85 12.80 22.00 26.96
CA PHE A 85 13.05 22.51 28.32
C PHE A 85 12.62 21.43 29.31
N SER A 86 13.58 20.89 30.05
CA SER A 86 13.32 19.76 30.96
C SER A 86 14.30 19.75 32.13
N ALA A 87 13.97 18.98 33.15
CA ALA A 87 14.86 18.60 34.22
C ALA A 87 14.94 17.06 34.28
N PRO A 88 15.99 16.48 34.88
CA PRO A 88 15.97 15.07 35.22
C PRO A 88 14.69 14.75 35.98
N ASN A 89 13.94 13.74 35.53
CA ASN A 89 12.72 13.29 36.19
C ASN A 89 13.05 12.88 37.63
N SER A 90 12.78 13.82 38.54
CA SER A 90 13.24 13.84 39.92
C SER A 90 12.19 14.59 40.72
N PRO A 91 12.06 14.31 42.03
CA PRO A 91 11.05 14.96 42.87
C PRO A 91 11.25 16.47 43.05
N THR A 92 12.24 17.05 42.37
CA THR A 92 12.54 18.48 42.39
C THR A 92 12.26 19.17 41.07
N GLY A 93 12.41 18.53 39.90
CA GLY A 93 12.16 19.20 38.62
C GLY A 93 12.88 20.55 38.46
N TRP A 94 12.26 21.49 37.74
CA TRP A 94 12.70 22.88 37.58
C TRP A 94 11.55 23.86 37.78
N HIS A 95 11.86 25.12 38.09
CA HIS A 95 10.81 26.12 38.32
C HIS A 95 10.23 26.70 37.03
N GLY A 96 10.16 26.03 35.89
CA GLY A 96 9.50 26.61 34.71
C GLY A 96 10.13 27.91 34.15
N LEU A 97 9.51 28.43 33.08
CA LEU A 97 9.76 29.73 32.48
C LEU A 97 8.94 30.80 33.20
N ARG A 98 9.59 31.86 33.69
CA ARG A 98 8.98 32.91 34.51
C ARG A 98 9.06 34.27 33.82
N PHE A 99 8.00 34.67 33.15
CA PHE A 99 7.90 35.97 32.50
C PHE A 99 7.32 37.01 33.47
N PHE A 100 7.99 38.17 33.56
CA PHE A 100 7.56 39.28 34.39
C PHE A 100 7.64 40.60 33.64
N ASP A 101 6.52 41.31 33.56
CA ASP A 101 6.41 42.69 33.06
C ASP A 101 7.00 42.88 31.65
N THR A 102 6.95 41.86 30.78
CA THR A 102 7.53 41.94 29.43
C THR A 102 6.68 42.80 28.49
N ASN A 103 5.42 43.10 28.85
CA ASN A 103 4.49 43.94 28.08
C ASN A 103 4.72 45.46 28.16
N THR A 104 5.86 45.96 28.63
CA THR A 104 6.08 47.41 28.90
C THR A 104 5.86 48.38 27.72
N ASN A 105 5.60 47.89 26.48
CA ASN A 105 5.18 48.70 25.32
C ASN A 105 3.94 48.18 24.57
N GLY A 106 3.15 47.26 25.16
CA GLY A 106 1.83 46.86 24.66
C GLY A 106 1.81 45.81 23.55
N GLN A 107 2.83 44.94 23.46
CA GLN A 107 2.87 43.67 22.74
C GLN A 107 4.23 43.02 23.07
N ASP A 108 4.26 42.04 23.99
CA ASP A 108 5.41 41.15 24.09
C ASP A 108 5.56 40.39 22.75
N SER A 109 6.80 40.09 22.37
CA SER A 109 7.14 39.36 21.14
C SER A 109 7.94 38.10 21.43
N SER A 110 7.94 37.67 22.70
CA SER A 110 8.50 36.39 23.09
C SER A 110 7.69 35.25 22.48
N LYS A 111 8.39 34.19 22.10
CA LYS A 111 7.85 33.06 21.35
C LYS A 111 8.36 31.74 21.90
N ILE A 112 7.46 30.77 21.94
CA ILE A 112 7.72 29.36 22.23
C ILE A 112 7.08 28.58 21.10
N VAL A 113 7.90 28.15 20.12
CA VAL A 113 7.42 27.50 18.90
C VAL A 113 8.17 26.19 18.69
N TYR A 114 7.47 25.08 18.43
CA TYR A 114 8.09 23.74 18.32
C TYR A 114 8.94 23.40 19.55
N CYS A 115 8.36 23.61 20.73
CA CYS A 115 9.00 23.38 22.01
C CYS A 115 8.29 22.30 22.82
N THR A 116 9.06 21.56 23.61
CA THR A 116 8.56 20.65 24.64
C THR A 116 8.95 21.20 26.02
N LEU A 117 7.97 21.32 26.91
CA LEU A 117 8.17 21.76 28.29
C LEU A 117 7.60 20.70 29.24
N GLU A 118 8.50 20.04 29.96
CA GLU A 118 8.16 18.92 30.85
C GLU A 118 8.96 18.92 32.15
N HIS A 119 8.46 18.16 33.14
CA HIS A 119 9.07 17.98 34.46
C HIS A 119 9.29 19.30 35.23
N GLY A 120 8.50 20.33 34.93
CA GLY A 120 8.47 21.59 35.68
C GLY A 120 7.73 21.39 37.00
N ILE A 121 8.36 21.75 38.12
CA ILE A 121 7.77 21.68 39.46
C ILE A 121 7.83 23.08 40.08
N ALA A 122 6.68 23.74 40.15
CA ALA A 122 6.52 25.06 40.76
C ALA A 122 6.21 24.90 42.25
N SER A 123 7.15 25.27 43.13
CA SER A 123 7.02 25.12 44.57
C SER A 123 7.51 26.35 45.35
N GLY A 124 7.18 26.43 46.64
CA GLY A 124 7.72 27.47 47.53
C GLY A 124 7.31 28.90 47.14
N ASP A 125 8.28 29.77 46.83
CA ASP A 125 8.04 31.18 46.46
C ASP A 125 7.74 31.37 44.96
N ALA A 126 7.81 30.32 44.16
CA ALA A 126 7.41 30.27 42.75
C ALA A 126 6.45 29.08 42.54
N SER A 127 5.33 29.09 43.27
CA SER A 127 4.44 27.92 43.40
C SER A 127 3.43 27.73 42.28
N SER A 128 3.23 28.69 41.37
CA SER A 128 2.19 28.62 40.33
C SER A 128 2.81 28.54 38.94
N GLY A 129 2.21 27.87 37.97
CA GLY A 129 2.75 27.68 36.62
C GLY A 129 3.90 26.68 36.62
N GLY A 130 3.61 25.37 36.55
CA GLY A 130 4.64 24.32 36.57
C GLY A 130 5.66 24.50 35.44
N ALA A 131 5.18 24.60 34.20
CA ALA A 131 6.02 24.91 33.04
C ALA A 131 6.17 26.41 32.79
N ILE A 132 5.07 27.17 32.83
CA ILE A 132 5.06 28.59 32.42
C ILE A 132 4.29 29.43 33.42
N TYR A 133 4.87 30.58 33.78
CA TYR A 133 4.22 31.64 34.54
C TYR A 133 4.35 32.97 33.83
N LEU A 134 3.21 33.64 33.70
CA LEU A 134 3.07 34.94 33.05
C LEU A 134 2.51 35.95 34.06
N GLU A 135 3.23 37.06 34.24
CA GLU A 135 2.76 38.25 34.96
C GLU A 135 2.96 39.47 34.05
N SER A 136 1.86 40.07 33.59
CA SER A 136 1.89 41.17 32.63
C SER A 136 2.74 40.86 31.38
N SER A 137 2.48 39.71 30.74
CA SER A 137 3.27 39.15 29.62
C SER A 137 2.41 38.45 28.55
N ASP A 138 2.35 39.01 27.33
CA ASP A 138 1.50 38.52 26.22
C ASP A 138 2.33 37.71 25.21
N ILE A 139 2.76 36.51 25.60
CA ILE A 139 3.61 35.66 24.75
C ILE A 139 2.81 34.91 23.68
N ILE A 140 3.53 34.44 22.66
CA ILE A 140 3.00 33.53 21.63
C ILE A 140 3.55 32.12 21.88
N ILE A 141 2.66 31.13 21.94
CA ILE A 141 3.01 29.71 22.03
C ILE A 141 2.39 29.00 20.83
N GLU A 142 3.21 28.34 20.01
CA GLU A 142 2.74 27.69 18.79
C GLU A 142 3.36 26.29 18.62
N ASN A 143 2.62 25.33 18.07
CA ASN A 143 3.15 24.00 17.72
C ASN A 143 3.98 23.34 18.83
N SER A 144 3.50 23.38 20.08
CA SER A 144 4.31 23.01 21.26
C SER A 144 3.55 22.10 22.21
N SER A 145 4.27 21.37 23.06
CA SER A 145 3.69 20.46 24.05
C SER A 145 4.12 20.83 25.47
N ILE A 146 3.16 20.90 26.39
CA ILE A 146 3.36 21.23 27.80
C ILE A 146 2.73 20.12 28.64
N PHE A 147 3.57 19.26 29.21
CA PHE A 147 3.07 18.09 29.93
C PHE A 147 3.95 17.63 31.09
N ASP A 148 3.38 16.81 31.96
CA ASP A 148 4.04 16.30 33.18
C ASP A 148 4.68 17.43 34.00
N ASN A 149 3.90 18.50 34.25
CA ASN A 149 4.31 19.61 35.10
C ASN A 149 3.42 19.69 36.35
N GLU A 150 4.02 20.08 37.48
CA GLU A 150 3.37 20.17 38.78
C GLU A 150 3.46 21.58 39.35
N ALA A 151 2.38 22.05 39.98
CA ALA A 151 2.35 23.29 40.73
C ALA A 151 1.74 23.09 42.13
N ASP A 152 2.48 23.47 43.18
CA ASP A 152 1.98 23.56 44.56
C ASP A 152 0.86 24.61 44.70
N GLY A 153 0.82 25.55 43.76
CA GLY A 153 -0.11 26.65 43.62
C GLY A 153 -1.11 26.38 42.50
N TYR A 154 -1.26 27.37 41.63
CA TYR A 154 -2.22 27.40 40.53
C TYR A 154 -1.56 27.10 39.18
N GLY A 155 -2.29 26.55 38.21
CA GLY A 155 -1.79 26.38 36.84
C GLY A 155 -0.69 25.33 36.75
N GLY A 156 -1.03 24.05 36.68
CA GLY A 156 -0.04 22.96 36.62
C GLY A 156 0.83 23.08 35.38
N GLY A 157 0.23 23.32 34.22
CA GLY A 157 0.97 23.68 33.00
C GLY A 157 1.31 25.16 32.98
N ILE A 158 0.27 26.00 32.86
CA ILE A 158 0.38 27.44 32.64
C ILE A 158 -0.39 28.22 33.72
N TYR A 159 0.27 29.19 34.34
CA TYR A 159 -0.38 30.21 35.15
C TYR A 159 -0.23 31.58 34.49
N MET A 160 -1.33 32.34 34.41
CA MET A 160 -1.32 33.69 33.88
C MET A 160 -2.05 34.70 34.78
N TYR A 161 -1.41 35.84 34.99
CA TYR A 161 -1.89 36.96 35.79
C TYR A 161 -1.76 38.27 35.01
N ASP A 162 -2.88 38.97 34.79
CA ASP A 162 -2.96 40.21 34.01
C ASP A 162 -2.22 40.08 32.65
N SER A 163 -2.39 38.94 31.96
CA SER A 163 -1.66 38.56 30.74
C SER A 163 -2.60 37.96 29.69
N ASP A 164 -2.40 38.29 28.42
CA ASP A 164 -3.26 37.91 27.30
C ASP A 164 -2.47 37.11 26.23
N PRO A 165 -1.95 35.90 26.55
CA PRO A 165 -1.16 35.12 25.59
C PRO A 165 -2.03 34.52 24.47
N ARG A 166 -1.39 34.22 23.33
CA ARG A 166 -2.01 33.45 22.22
C ARG A 166 -1.35 32.09 22.11
N LEU A 167 -2.17 31.04 22.14
CA LEU A 167 -1.78 29.66 21.97
C LEU A 167 -2.39 29.14 20.67
N THR A 168 -1.57 28.60 19.77
CA THR A 168 -2.05 28.01 18.51
C THR A 168 -1.40 26.65 18.28
N THR A 169 -2.17 25.58 18.10
CA THR A 169 -1.62 24.23 17.90
C THR A 169 -0.76 23.79 19.10
N VAL A 170 -1.36 23.73 20.28
CA VAL A 170 -0.64 23.42 21.53
C VAL A 170 -1.34 22.28 22.26
N ASP A 171 -0.56 21.29 22.72
CA ASP A 171 -1.05 20.21 23.56
C ASP A 171 -0.65 20.47 25.01
N ILE A 172 -1.62 20.48 25.91
CA ILE A 172 -1.44 20.71 27.35
C ILE A 172 -2.04 19.53 28.10
N TYR A 173 -1.21 18.63 28.59
CA TYR A 173 -1.71 17.37 29.16
C TYR A 173 -0.91 16.85 30.34
N GLU A 174 -1.52 15.97 31.14
CA GLU A 174 -0.87 15.36 32.32
C GLU A 174 -0.28 16.39 33.31
N ASN A 175 -0.80 17.62 33.34
CA ASN A 175 -0.32 18.63 34.28
C ASN A 175 -1.16 18.62 35.57
N THR A 176 -0.49 18.86 36.69
CA THR A 176 -1.08 18.79 38.03
C THR A 176 -0.97 20.11 38.78
N ALA A 177 -2.06 20.58 39.36
CA ALA A 177 -2.06 21.70 40.31
C ALA A 177 -2.73 21.31 41.63
N ILE A 178 -2.12 21.69 42.77
CA ILE A 178 -2.76 21.51 44.08
C ILE A 178 -3.95 22.45 44.24
N HIS A 179 -3.91 23.67 43.70
CA HIS A 179 -5.00 24.64 43.79
C HIS A 179 -5.97 24.56 42.61
N GLU A 180 -6.08 25.57 41.75
CA GLU A 180 -7.00 25.60 40.61
C GLU A 180 -6.22 25.62 39.29
N GLY A 181 -6.84 25.10 38.22
CA GLY A 181 -6.26 25.08 36.88
C GLY A 181 -5.17 24.02 36.72
N GLY A 182 -5.55 22.75 36.55
CA GLY A 182 -4.57 21.67 36.33
C GLY A 182 -3.73 21.92 35.08
N GLY A 183 -4.38 22.20 33.94
CA GLY A 183 -3.71 22.64 32.71
C GLY A 183 -3.40 24.12 32.75
N ILE A 184 -4.44 24.95 32.77
CA ILE A 184 -4.34 26.42 32.70
C ILE A 184 -5.09 27.10 33.85
N MET A 185 -4.45 28.05 34.52
CA MET A 185 -5.11 29.01 35.41
C MET A 185 -5.04 30.43 34.86
N CYS A 186 -6.19 31.07 34.71
CA CYS A 186 -6.35 32.46 34.26
C CYS A 186 -6.81 33.38 35.39
N PHE A 187 -6.02 34.42 35.71
CA PHE A 187 -6.40 35.44 36.68
C PHE A 187 -6.36 36.84 36.05
N ASN A 188 -7.52 37.46 35.85
CA ASN A 188 -7.68 38.71 35.11
C ASN A 188 -6.98 38.69 33.73
N ALA A 189 -7.11 37.57 33.02
CA ALA A 189 -6.39 37.27 31.79
C ALA A 189 -7.38 37.00 30.65
N ASN A 190 -7.00 37.34 29.42
CA ASN A 190 -7.83 37.14 28.23
C ASN A 190 -7.11 36.34 27.15
N PRO A 191 -6.76 35.06 27.42
CA PRO A 191 -6.05 34.25 26.45
C PRO A 191 -6.94 33.86 25.26
N ILE A 192 -6.28 33.68 24.11
CA ILE A 192 -6.87 33.11 22.90
C ILE A 192 -6.20 31.77 22.64
N LEU A 193 -7.02 30.72 22.59
CA LEU A 193 -6.60 29.35 22.28
C LEU A 193 -7.24 28.94 20.96
N GLU A 194 -6.39 28.54 20.01
CA GLU A 194 -6.74 28.12 18.65
C GLU A 194 -6.10 26.76 18.38
N ASP A 195 -6.85 25.73 17.99
CA ASP A 195 -6.31 24.39 17.72
C ASP A 195 -5.55 23.80 18.94
N VAL A 196 -6.09 23.96 20.15
CA VAL A 196 -5.45 23.54 21.40
C VAL A 196 -6.13 22.31 21.97
N ALA A 197 -5.36 21.32 22.40
CA ALA A 197 -5.87 20.16 23.12
C ALA A 197 -5.47 20.23 24.61
N LEU A 198 -6.45 20.09 25.50
CA LEU A 198 -6.25 19.99 26.93
C LEU A 198 -6.83 18.68 27.44
N TYR A 199 -5.98 17.76 27.89
CA TYR A 199 -6.43 16.47 28.37
C TYR A 199 -5.62 15.90 29.52
N GLU A 200 -6.24 15.04 30.33
CA GLU A 200 -5.60 14.39 31.48
C GLU A 200 -4.93 15.36 32.48
N ASN A 201 -5.37 16.62 32.54
CA ASN A 201 -4.89 17.56 33.54
C ASN A 201 -5.66 17.39 34.85
N TYR A 202 -4.96 17.46 35.98
CA TYR A 202 -5.50 17.16 37.30
C TYR A 202 -5.42 18.36 38.26
N THR A 203 -6.46 18.51 39.08
CA THR A 203 -6.41 19.44 40.19
C THR A 203 -7.25 19.05 41.41
N GLU A 204 -6.80 19.40 42.62
CA GLU A 204 -7.57 19.14 43.85
C GLU A 204 -8.75 20.13 44.07
N TRP A 205 -8.87 21.17 43.23
CA TRP A 205 -9.98 22.13 43.32
C TRP A 205 -10.79 22.17 42.04
N SER A 206 -10.76 23.27 41.29
CA SER A 206 -11.65 23.54 40.17
C SER A 206 -10.87 23.80 38.89
N GLY A 207 -11.43 23.38 37.74
CA GLY A 207 -10.82 23.54 36.43
C GLY A 207 -9.64 22.60 36.22
N GLY A 208 -9.90 21.31 36.01
CA GLY A 208 -8.85 20.34 35.68
C GLY A 208 -8.12 20.76 34.41
N GLY A 209 -8.87 21.04 33.33
CA GLY A 209 -8.32 21.61 32.11
C GLY A 209 -8.04 23.09 32.26
N ILE A 210 -9.09 23.91 32.42
CA ILE A 210 -8.98 25.37 32.50
C ILE A 210 -9.74 25.89 33.72
N CYS A 211 -9.11 26.72 34.53
CA CYS A 211 -9.79 27.54 35.53
C CYS A 211 -9.60 29.03 35.26
N SER A 212 -10.66 29.81 35.48
CA SER A 212 -10.61 31.28 35.40
C SER A 212 -11.16 31.95 36.63
N TYR A 213 -10.53 33.07 36.99
CA TYR A 213 -10.86 33.86 38.15
C TYR A 213 -10.82 35.36 37.84
N GLY A 214 -11.70 36.12 38.48
CA GLY A 214 -11.72 37.58 38.42
C GLY A 214 -12.53 38.08 37.23
N THR A 215 -11.96 38.98 36.43
CA THR A 215 -12.62 39.55 35.24
C THR A 215 -11.95 39.09 33.94
N SER A 216 -11.68 37.79 33.82
CA SER A 216 -11.05 37.16 32.66
C SER A 216 -12.04 36.96 31.50
N VAL A 217 -11.57 36.95 30.26
CA VAL A 217 -12.36 36.60 29.06
C VAL A 217 -11.60 35.58 28.24
N ILE A 218 -11.99 34.30 28.32
CA ILE A 218 -11.31 33.22 27.61
C ILE A 218 -11.99 32.95 26.28
N THR A 219 -11.21 32.91 25.20
CA THR A 219 -11.69 32.57 23.86
C THR A 219 -11.07 31.25 23.41
N LEU A 220 -11.92 30.27 23.08
CA LEU A 220 -11.54 28.93 22.64
C LEU A 220 -12.13 28.73 21.23
N GLU A 221 -11.26 28.48 20.26
CA GLU A 221 -11.58 28.20 18.87
C GLU A 221 -10.90 26.90 18.44
N ASN A 222 -11.66 25.92 17.95
CA ASN A 222 -11.11 24.61 17.59
C ASN A 222 -10.34 23.98 18.77
N VAL A 223 -10.99 23.85 19.93
CA VAL A 223 -10.32 23.35 21.15
C VAL A 223 -10.96 22.07 21.62
N THR A 224 -10.13 21.09 21.98
CA THR A 224 -10.59 19.85 22.63
C THR A 224 -10.22 19.89 24.11
N VAL A 225 -11.21 19.79 25.01
CA VAL A 225 -11.00 19.65 26.45
C VAL A 225 -11.61 18.32 26.90
N SER A 226 -10.76 17.33 27.17
CA SER A 226 -11.23 15.97 27.44
C SER A 226 -10.47 15.25 28.55
N ASP A 227 -11.15 14.41 29.33
CA ASP A 227 -10.54 13.59 30.40
C ASP A 227 -9.67 14.36 31.42
N ASN A 228 -9.98 15.63 31.67
CA ASN A 228 -9.36 16.40 32.74
C ASN A 228 -10.13 16.17 34.04
N GLU A 229 -9.47 16.15 35.20
CA GLU A 229 -10.10 15.82 36.48
C GLU A 229 -9.93 16.96 37.50
N ALA A 230 -11.06 17.35 38.11
CA ALA A 230 -11.11 18.28 39.22
C ALA A 230 -11.94 17.72 40.37
N PHE A 231 -11.48 17.87 41.61
CA PHE A 231 -12.19 17.31 42.77
C PHE A 231 -13.42 18.13 43.19
N GLN A 232 -13.47 19.43 42.90
CA GLN A 232 -14.59 20.31 43.27
C GLN A 232 -15.54 20.54 42.09
N ASP A 233 -15.24 21.54 41.25
CA ASP A 233 -16.17 22.04 40.22
C ASP A 233 -15.42 22.21 38.88
N GLY A 234 -16.08 21.90 37.76
CA GLY A 234 -15.58 22.09 36.40
C GLY A 234 -14.34 21.25 36.10
N SER A 235 -14.50 19.95 35.90
CA SER A 235 -13.38 19.08 35.52
C SER A 235 -12.74 19.52 34.21
N GLY A 236 -13.54 19.82 33.18
CA GLY A 236 -13.03 20.41 31.94
C GLY A 236 -12.70 21.89 32.14
N ILE A 237 -13.73 22.72 32.30
CA ILE A 237 -13.58 24.18 32.44
C ILE A 237 -14.33 24.68 33.68
N ALA A 238 -13.69 25.53 34.48
CA ALA A 238 -14.31 26.26 35.58
C ALA A 238 -14.17 27.77 35.40
N SER A 239 -15.30 28.49 35.36
CA SER A 239 -15.33 29.95 35.46
C SER A 239 -15.81 30.40 36.83
N LEU A 240 -14.93 31.13 37.53
CA LEU A 240 -15.15 31.63 38.88
C LEU A 240 -15.18 33.17 38.90
N TYR A 241 -16.08 33.73 39.71
CA TYR A 241 -16.12 35.14 40.10
C TYR A 241 -16.22 36.20 38.97
N GLY A 242 -16.88 35.89 37.85
CA GLY A 242 -17.22 36.85 36.80
C GLY A 242 -16.34 36.80 35.54
N SER A 243 -15.72 35.64 35.28
CA SER A 243 -14.91 35.41 34.08
C SER A 243 -15.76 34.85 32.93
N ASP A 244 -15.77 35.51 31.77
CA ASP A 244 -16.58 35.06 30.63
C ASP A 244 -15.83 34.05 29.76
N ILE A 245 -16.55 33.11 29.14
CA ILE A 245 -16.00 32.10 28.23
C ILE A 245 -16.75 32.11 26.90
N THR A 246 -16.01 32.04 25.79
CA THR A 246 -16.55 31.86 24.44
C THR A 246 -15.99 30.58 23.82
N LEU A 247 -16.88 29.71 23.33
CA LEU A 247 -16.55 28.47 22.62
C LEU A 247 -17.03 28.57 21.17
N LEU A 248 -16.11 28.31 20.24
CA LEU A 248 -16.40 28.15 18.82
C LEU A 248 -15.71 26.87 18.34
N ASN A 249 -16.46 25.97 17.69
CA ASN A 249 -15.86 24.75 17.12
C ASN A 249 -15.12 23.88 18.14
N CYS A 250 -15.53 23.87 19.42
CA CYS A 250 -14.85 23.09 20.45
C CYS A 250 -15.46 21.71 20.65
N ILE A 251 -14.67 20.78 21.20
CA ILE A 251 -15.17 19.54 21.82
C ILE A 251 -14.87 19.59 23.32
N ILE A 252 -15.90 19.51 24.16
CA ILE A 252 -15.77 19.40 25.62
C ILE A 252 -16.45 18.11 26.06
N TRP A 253 -15.64 17.09 26.38
CA TRP A 253 -16.13 15.72 26.48
C TRP A 253 -15.41 14.91 27.57
N ASP A 254 -16.12 13.94 28.15
CA ASP A 254 -15.59 12.97 29.13
C ASP A 254 -14.80 13.54 30.32
N ASN A 255 -15.23 14.69 30.86
CA ASN A 255 -14.67 15.24 32.10
C ASN A 255 -15.55 14.81 33.32
N PRO A 256 -15.02 14.08 34.33
CA PRO A 256 -15.79 13.25 35.27
C PRO A 256 -16.65 13.98 36.34
N SER A 257 -16.35 15.21 36.76
CA SER A 257 -17.22 15.95 37.71
C SER A 257 -18.32 16.74 37.00
N GLU A 258 -17.92 17.58 36.04
CA GLU A 258 -18.76 18.30 35.10
C GLU A 258 -17.87 18.85 33.98
N GLU A 259 -18.41 18.90 32.75
CA GLU A 259 -17.70 19.44 31.59
C GLU A 259 -17.34 20.91 31.80
N ILE A 260 -18.34 21.70 32.22
CA ILE A 260 -18.18 23.13 32.41
C ILE A 260 -18.95 23.60 33.64
N TYR A 261 -18.24 24.26 34.55
CA TYR A 261 -18.82 25.02 35.66
C TYR A 261 -18.78 26.52 35.35
N ILE A 262 -19.92 27.20 35.48
CA ILE A 262 -20.01 28.67 35.35
C ILE A 262 -20.60 29.27 36.63
N HIS A 263 -19.84 30.13 37.31
CA HIS A 263 -20.33 30.88 38.46
C HIS A 263 -21.50 31.82 38.07
N PRO A 264 -22.50 32.08 38.94
CA PRO A 264 -23.68 32.89 38.59
C PRO A 264 -23.44 34.33 38.09
N ASP A 265 -22.24 34.86 38.29
CA ASP A 265 -21.84 36.21 37.89
C ASP A 265 -21.06 36.23 36.56
N ALA A 266 -20.86 35.06 35.93
CA ALA A 266 -20.15 34.87 34.67
C ALA A 266 -21.09 34.43 33.54
N THR A 267 -20.64 34.56 32.29
CA THR A 267 -21.37 34.11 31.10
C THR A 267 -20.55 33.15 30.25
N LEU A 268 -21.25 32.21 29.61
CA LEU A 268 -20.70 31.27 28.64
C LEU A 268 -21.54 31.35 27.37
N THR A 269 -20.88 31.42 26.22
CA THR A 269 -21.52 31.28 24.91
C THR A 269 -20.82 30.22 24.10
N ALA A 270 -21.57 29.22 23.63
CA ALA A 270 -21.07 28.18 22.75
C ALA A 270 -21.78 28.19 21.41
N THR A 271 -21.03 28.05 20.32
CA THR A 271 -21.55 27.85 18.97
C THR A 271 -20.72 26.81 18.22
N TYR A 272 -21.39 26.00 17.40
CA TYR A 272 -20.75 24.96 16.59
C TYR A 272 -19.83 24.06 17.41
N SER A 273 -20.18 23.74 18.65
CA SER A 273 -19.32 22.98 19.57
C SER A 273 -20.06 21.74 20.07
N ASP A 274 -19.32 20.65 20.26
CA ASP A 274 -19.81 19.43 20.88
C ASP A 274 -19.54 19.46 22.39
N ILE A 275 -20.60 19.41 23.19
CA ILE A 275 -20.51 19.57 24.65
C ILE A 275 -21.38 18.53 25.31
N LYS A 276 -20.75 17.59 26.01
CA LYS A 276 -21.45 16.56 26.77
C LYS A 276 -22.35 17.18 27.84
N ASP A 277 -23.58 16.69 27.93
CA ASP A 277 -24.61 17.22 28.83
C ASP A 277 -24.93 18.72 28.60
N GLY A 278 -24.56 19.25 27.44
CA GLY A 278 -24.84 20.64 27.04
C GLY A 278 -26.30 20.84 26.66
N THR A 279 -27.01 19.80 26.23
CA THR A 279 -28.40 19.91 25.77
C THR A 279 -29.32 20.50 26.85
N GLY A 280 -29.93 21.65 26.54
CA GLY A 280 -30.85 22.33 27.45
C GLY A 280 -30.21 23.36 28.38
N GLN A 281 -28.88 23.52 28.32
CA GLN A 281 -28.18 24.60 28.97
C GLN A 281 -28.37 25.93 28.22
N THR A 282 -28.32 27.05 28.92
CA THR A 282 -28.58 28.38 28.32
C THR A 282 -27.48 28.84 27.36
N TYR A 283 -26.28 28.28 27.48
CA TYR A 283 -25.14 28.58 26.64
C TYR A 283 -25.08 27.74 25.36
N PHE A 284 -25.91 26.69 25.25
CA PHE A 284 -25.94 25.75 24.13
C PHE A 284 -26.57 26.42 22.91
N GLY A 285 -25.72 27.05 22.10
CA GLY A 285 -26.13 27.95 21.03
C GLY A 285 -26.31 27.25 19.68
N THR A 286 -26.13 28.03 18.61
CA THR A 286 -26.34 27.56 17.24
C THR A 286 -25.26 26.56 16.85
N GLY A 287 -25.67 25.45 16.23
CA GLY A 287 -24.74 24.43 15.72
C GLY A 287 -24.10 23.55 16.80
N CYS A 288 -24.42 23.76 18.08
CA CYS A 288 -23.93 22.88 19.14
C CYS A 288 -24.58 21.50 19.07
N ILE A 289 -23.78 20.49 19.37
CA ILE A 289 -24.18 19.08 19.47
C ILE A 289 -23.77 18.53 20.85
N ASP A 290 -24.33 17.37 21.20
CA ASP A 290 -24.15 16.70 22.49
C ASP A 290 -24.22 15.21 22.20
N THR A 291 -23.13 14.69 21.63
CA THR A 291 -23.02 13.33 21.11
C THR A 291 -21.59 12.86 21.22
N ASP A 292 -21.38 11.54 21.31
CA ASP A 292 -20.02 11.00 21.39
C ASP A 292 -19.18 11.44 20.17
N PRO A 293 -18.03 12.09 20.36
CA PRO A 293 -17.21 12.65 19.27
C PRO A 293 -16.45 11.57 18.49
N PHE A 294 -16.46 10.31 18.92
CA PHE A 294 -15.70 9.21 18.31
C PHE A 294 -14.21 9.54 18.19
N PHE A 295 -13.59 9.80 19.34
CA PHE A 295 -12.13 9.87 19.41
C PHE A 295 -11.50 8.53 19.00
N THR A 296 -10.36 8.61 18.32
CA THR A 296 -9.66 7.47 17.73
C THR A 296 -9.21 6.48 18.79
N ASP A 297 -8.56 6.95 19.86
CA ASP A 297 -8.15 6.12 20.99
C ASP A 297 -7.93 6.97 22.26
N PRO A 298 -9.01 7.39 22.94
CA PRO A 298 -8.91 8.21 24.15
C PRO A 298 -8.28 7.46 25.34
N ALA A 299 -8.13 6.12 25.27
CA ALA A 299 -7.45 5.37 26.32
C ALA A 299 -5.92 5.54 26.28
N ASN A 300 -5.39 5.94 25.13
CA ASN A 300 -3.98 6.21 24.89
C ASN A 300 -3.74 7.68 24.49
N ASN A 301 -4.61 8.59 24.95
CA ASN A 301 -4.50 10.03 24.77
C ASN A 301 -4.55 10.52 23.30
N LEU A 302 -5.18 9.75 22.41
CA LEU A 302 -5.41 10.13 21.01
C LEU A 302 -6.83 10.68 20.84
N TYR A 303 -6.95 12.00 20.96
CA TYR A 303 -8.22 12.74 20.87
C TYR A 303 -8.55 13.27 19.46
N SER A 304 -7.92 12.74 18.42
CA SER A 304 -8.34 12.99 17.04
C SER A 304 -9.66 12.28 16.76
N ILE A 305 -10.60 12.97 16.12
CA ILE A 305 -11.89 12.39 15.69
C ILE A 305 -11.66 11.41 14.52
N THR A 306 -12.53 10.41 14.38
CA THR A 306 -12.33 9.32 13.42
C THR A 306 -13.49 9.11 12.44
N TRP A 307 -13.17 8.55 11.28
CA TRP A 307 -14.10 7.99 10.30
C TRP A 307 -13.51 6.68 9.77
N ALA A 308 -13.71 5.60 10.52
CA ALA A 308 -12.99 4.33 10.32
C ALA A 308 -13.16 3.71 8.92
N ASN A 309 -14.33 3.88 8.30
CA ASN A 309 -14.63 3.35 6.96
C ASN A 309 -14.64 4.45 5.87
N PHE A 310 -13.91 5.56 6.05
CA PHE A 310 -13.80 6.59 5.02
C PHE A 310 -13.42 5.98 3.64
N PRO A 311 -14.06 6.40 2.52
CA PRO A 311 -15.02 7.50 2.37
C PRO A 311 -16.50 7.10 2.53
N ASP A 312 -16.81 5.88 2.97
CA ASP A 312 -18.18 5.38 3.02
C ASP A 312 -19.03 6.15 4.05
N PRO A 313 -20.17 6.74 3.66
CA PRO A 313 -21.02 7.52 4.55
C PRO A 313 -21.82 6.59 5.49
N ASP A 314 -21.15 6.08 6.51
CA ASP A 314 -21.68 5.12 7.46
C ASP A 314 -21.67 5.64 8.91
N SER A 315 -22.05 4.78 9.86
CA SER A 315 -22.12 5.14 11.28
C SER A 315 -20.75 5.24 11.96
N THR A 316 -19.64 5.02 11.25
CA THR A 316 -18.29 5.19 11.79
C THR A 316 -17.78 6.62 11.64
N LYS A 317 -18.44 7.46 10.82
CA LYS A 317 -18.15 8.89 10.73
C LYS A 317 -18.45 9.58 12.06
N SER A 318 -17.45 10.22 12.64
CA SER A 318 -17.63 11.10 13.80
C SER A 318 -18.67 12.18 13.51
N PRO A 319 -19.59 12.46 14.46
CA PRO A 319 -20.57 13.54 14.31
C PRO A 319 -19.94 14.93 14.36
N CYS A 320 -18.66 15.04 14.74
CA CYS A 320 -17.91 16.29 14.74
C CYS A 320 -17.31 16.62 13.37
N ILE A 321 -17.22 15.65 12.46
CA ILE A 321 -16.65 15.85 11.12
C ILE A 321 -17.65 16.63 10.23
N ASP A 322 -17.16 17.63 9.50
CA ASP A 322 -17.91 18.53 8.61
C ASP A 322 -19.08 19.29 9.29
N THR A 323 -19.05 19.43 10.62
CA THR A 323 -20.22 19.87 11.41
C THR A 323 -20.01 21.20 12.13
N GLY A 324 -18.79 21.75 12.11
CA GLY A 324 -18.41 23.05 12.70
C GLY A 324 -19.02 24.27 12.01
N ASN A 325 -18.42 25.43 12.14
CA ASN A 325 -18.89 26.67 11.54
C ASN A 325 -19.06 26.56 10.00
N PRO A 326 -20.21 26.92 9.43
CA PRO A 326 -20.43 26.83 7.98
C PRO A 326 -19.79 27.98 7.18
N ASP A 327 -19.18 28.98 7.83
CA ASP A 327 -18.46 30.04 7.13
C ASP A 327 -17.12 29.52 6.61
N VAL A 328 -16.92 29.66 5.30
CA VAL A 328 -15.77 29.14 4.55
C VAL A 328 -14.41 29.63 5.06
N GLN A 329 -14.38 30.74 5.81
CA GLN A 329 -13.13 31.21 6.42
C GLN A 329 -12.60 30.29 7.54
N TYR A 330 -13.44 29.41 8.07
CA TYR A 330 -13.08 28.45 9.12
C TYR A 330 -12.73 27.08 8.59
N ASN A 331 -12.99 26.79 7.31
CA ASN A 331 -12.78 25.48 6.68
C ASN A 331 -11.42 24.87 7.05
N ASP A 332 -11.41 23.55 7.17
CA ASP A 332 -10.20 22.80 7.50
C ASP A 332 -9.14 22.96 6.39
N PRO A 333 -7.85 22.66 6.69
CA PRO A 333 -6.78 22.79 5.71
C PRO A 333 -6.97 22.02 4.40
N ASP A 334 -7.81 20.97 4.39
CA ASP A 334 -8.18 20.20 3.19
C ASP A 334 -9.32 20.83 2.38
N GLY A 335 -9.90 21.93 2.88
CA GLY A 335 -10.94 22.73 2.24
C GLY A 335 -12.37 22.29 2.58
N THR A 336 -12.57 21.22 3.35
CA THR A 336 -13.89 20.81 3.80
C THR A 336 -14.44 21.74 4.88
N ARG A 337 -15.73 21.58 5.21
CA ARG A 337 -16.31 22.39 6.27
C ARG A 337 -15.63 22.00 7.57
N ASN A 338 -15.27 22.99 8.37
CA ASN A 338 -14.43 22.73 9.52
C ASN A 338 -15.03 21.72 10.51
N ASP A 339 -14.15 20.90 11.05
CA ASP A 339 -14.44 19.95 12.10
C ASP A 339 -14.51 20.65 13.46
N MET A 340 -15.21 20.03 14.41
CA MET A 340 -15.15 20.48 15.81
C MET A 340 -13.94 19.86 16.51
N GLY A 341 -13.28 20.61 17.37
CA GLY A 341 -12.15 20.18 18.19
C GLY A 341 -10.80 20.68 17.67
N ALA A 342 -9.74 20.27 18.37
CA ALA A 342 -8.36 20.68 18.08
C ALA A 342 -7.71 20.00 16.88
N TYR A 343 -8.24 18.84 16.48
CA TYR A 343 -7.69 18.04 15.40
C TYR A 343 -8.79 17.75 14.39
N TYR A 344 -8.61 18.27 13.18
CA TYR A 344 -9.48 17.94 12.06
C TYR A 344 -9.16 16.54 11.50
N PHE A 345 -10.14 15.93 10.85
CA PHE A 345 -9.99 14.67 10.13
C PHE A 345 -9.61 14.96 8.67
N PRO A 346 -8.43 14.55 8.19
CA PRO A 346 -8.00 14.86 6.83
C PRO A 346 -8.82 14.09 5.79
N GLN A 347 -9.60 14.82 5.00
CA GLN A 347 -10.43 14.28 3.92
C GLN A 347 -9.73 14.43 2.57
N SER A 348 -9.60 13.30 1.86
CA SER A 348 -9.17 13.28 0.46
C SER A 348 -10.38 13.31 -0.47
N GLY A 349 -10.31 14.09 -1.55
CA GLY A 349 -11.47 14.23 -2.41
C GLY A 349 -11.20 14.89 -3.76
N ILE A 350 -12.26 14.97 -4.56
CA ILE A 350 -12.29 15.65 -5.84
C ILE A 350 -13.48 16.60 -5.85
N GLN A 351 -13.24 17.87 -6.14
CA GLN A 351 -14.24 18.93 -6.12
C GLN A 351 -14.29 19.67 -7.47
N GLY A 352 -15.49 20.00 -7.90
CA GLY A 352 -15.73 20.80 -9.10
C GLY A 352 -17.16 21.28 -9.20
N THR A 353 -17.48 21.86 -10.35
CA THR A 353 -18.82 22.35 -10.68
C THR A 353 -19.37 21.64 -11.91
N ILE A 354 -20.68 21.39 -11.88
CA ILE A 354 -21.46 20.87 -13.00
C ILE A 354 -22.29 22.00 -13.60
N THR A 355 -22.17 22.15 -14.92
CA THR A 355 -23.02 23.08 -15.68
C THR A 355 -23.75 22.36 -16.80
N LEU A 356 -25.03 22.69 -16.98
CA LEU A 356 -25.83 22.19 -18.10
C LEU A 356 -25.94 23.28 -19.18
N ALA A 357 -25.54 22.95 -20.40
CA ALA A 357 -25.68 23.83 -21.55
C ALA A 357 -26.83 23.34 -22.45
N GLY A 358 -27.92 24.11 -22.49
CA GLY A 358 -29.15 23.72 -23.18
C GLY A 358 -30.13 22.92 -22.31
N GLY A 359 -31.32 22.64 -22.86
CA GLY A 359 -32.35 21.79 -22.25
C GLY A 359 -33.01 22.31 -20.97
N SER A 360 -33.78 21.42 -20.33
CA SER A 360 -34.48 21.66 -19.07
C SER A 360 -34.04 20.74 -17.93
N GLY A 361 -32.81 20.20 -18.02
CA GLY A 361 -32.24 19.30 -17.01
C GLY A 361 -32.00 20.01 -15.67
N ASN A 362 -31.89 19.23 -14.60
CA ASN A 362 -31.52 19.73 -13.28
C ASN A 362 -30.12 19.23 -12.93
N VAL A 363 -29.21 20.13 -12.53
CA VAL A 363 -27.83 19.81 -12.12
C VAL A 363 -27.80 18.82 -10.95
N GLU A 364 -28.78 18.87 -10.05
CA GLU A 364 -28.88 17.95 -8.90
C GLU A 364 -29.17 16.49 -9.31
N ASN A 365 -29.62 16.26 -10.55
CA ASN A 365 -29.87 14.91 -11.06
C ASN A 365 -28.65 14.30 -11.77
N VAL A 366 -27.55 15.05 -11.88
CA VAL A 366 -26.32 14.58 -12.49
C VAL A 366 -25.64 13.61 -11.52
N ILE A 367 -25.13 12.49 -12.05
CA ILE A 367 -24.30 11.55 -11.29
C ILE A 367 -22.85 11.82 -11.68
N VAL A 368 -22.05 12.28 -10.72
CA VAL A 368 -20.61 12.43 -10.89
C VAL A 368 -19.92 11.20 -10.32
N SER A 369 -19.01 10.59 -11.08
CA SER A 369 -18.30 9.37 -10.69
C SER A 369 -16.78 9.58 -10.78
N ALA A 370 -16.06 9.29 -9.69
CA ALA A 370 -14.61 9.16 -9.67
C ALA A 370 -14.23 7.68 -9.76
N ILE A 371 -13.51 7.31 -10.81
CA ILE A 371 -13.22 5.92 -11.16
C ILE A 371 -11.70 5.68 -11.07
N SER A 372 -11.28 4.73 -10.23
CA SER A 372 -9.90 4.24 -10.16
C SER A 372 -9.79 2.82 -10.73
N ALA A 373 -8.60 2.20 -10.67
CA ALA A 373 -8.41 0.81 -11.11
C ALA A 373 -9.14 -0.22 -10.24
N THR A 374 -9.44 0.12 -8.99
CA THR A 374 -9.97 -0.81 -7.98
C THR A 374 -11.33 -0.40 -7.42
N ASP A 375 -11.76 0.84 -7.64
CA ASP A 375 -12.95 1.38 -7.00
C ASP A 375 -13.66 2.46 -7.84
N THR A 376 -14.94 2.70 -7.56
CA THR A 376 -15.74 3.78 -8.15
C THR A 376 -16.64 4.40 -7.10
N THR A 377 -16.44 5.70 -6.85
CA THR A 377 -17.23 6.48 -5.89
C THR A 377 -18.08 7.50 -6.63
N THR A 378 -19.33 7.70 -6.20
CA THR A 378 -20.28 8.58 -6.89
C THR A 378 -20.90 9.61 -5.96
N THR A 379 -21.26 10.78 -6.50
CA THR A 379 -21.99 11.84 -5.80
C THR A 379 -22.96 12.55 -6.75
N SER A 380 -23.83 13.39 -6.20
CA SER A 380 -24.67 14.32 -6.97
C SER A 380 -24.37 15.77 -6.59
N PRO A 381 -24.33 16.70 -7.56
CA PRO A 381 -24.12 18.12 -7.27
C PRO A 381 -25.27 18.74 -6.48
N ASP A 382 -24.98 19.86 -5.82
CA ASP A 382 -25.98 20.69 -5.17
C ASP A 382 -26.77 21.57 -6.17
N ALA A 383 -27.67 22.41 -5.66
CA ALA A 383 -28.51 23.30 -6.48
C ALA A 383 -27.72 24.38 -7.24
N ASN A 384 -26.47 24.67 -6.85
CA ASN A 384 -25.55 25.56 -7.57
C ASN A 384 -24.70 24.81 -8.60
N GLY A 385 -24.74 23.48 -8.58
CA GLY A 385 -23.92 22.60 -9.41
C GLY A 385 -22.59 22.23 -8.76
N ASP A 386 -22.35 22.61 -7.50
CA ASP A 386 -21.11 22.29 -6.79
C ASP A 386 -21.15 20.82 -6.32
N TYR A 387 -20.06 20.08 -6.49
CA TYR A 387 -19.95 18.70 -6.02
C TYR A 387 -18.60 18.41 -5.35
N ILE A 388 -18.60 17.46 -4.42
CA ILE A 388 -17.39 16.84 -3.85
C ILE A 388 -17.56 15.32 -3.81
N VAL A 389 -16.55 14.61 -4.31
CA VAL A 389 -16.43 13.15 -4.21
C VAL A 389 -15.29 12.85 -3.25
N ASN A 390 -15.61 12.31 -2.06
CA ASN A 390 -14.59 11.83 -1.13
C ASN A 390 -14.02 10.53 -1.67
N VAL A 391 -12.70 10.44 -1.77
CA VAL A 391 -11.99 9.28 -2.31
C VAL A 391 -10.73 9.02 -1.50
N VAL A 392 -10.29 7.76 -1.44
CA VAL A 392 -8.96 7.44 -0.92
C VAL A 392 -7.86 7.99 -1.85
N PRO A 393 -6.60 8.12 -1.39
CA PRO A 393 -5.48 8.49 -2.25
C PRO A 393 -5.36 7.56 -3.46
N GLY A 394 -5.19 8.14 -4.65
CA GLY A 394 -5.17 7.38 -5.90
C GLY A 394 -5.24 8.26 -7.14
N THR A 395 -5.22 7.62 -8.31
CA THR A 395 -5.42 8.30 -9.60
C THR A 395 -6.79 7.96 -10.16
N TYR A 396 -7.54 9.00 -10.54
CA TYR A 396 -8.95 8.89 -10.92
C TYR A 396 -9.24 9.43 -12.32
N THR A 397 -10.24 8.84 -12.96
CA THR A 397 -10.99 9.46 -14.06
C THR A 397 -12.34 9.91 -13.54
N VAL A 398 -12.68 11.18 -13.75
CA VAL A 398 -13.91 11.80 -13.28
C VAL A 398 -14.87 11.96 -14.45
N THR A 399 -16.08 11.46 -14.28
CA THR A 399 -17.13 11.46 -15.30
C THR A 399 -18.43 12.04 -14.72
N ALA A 400 -19.28 12.60 -15.57
CA ALA A 400 -20.60 13.08 -15.18
C ALA A 400 -21.67 12.58 -16.17
N ALA A 401 -22.79 12.10 -15.67
CA ALA A 401 -23.86 11.52 -16.48
C ALA A 401 -25.22 12.11 -16.13
N LEU A 402 -25.99 12.46 -17.16
CA LEU A 402 -27.40 12.86 -17.09
C LEU A 402 -28.10 12.44 -18.38
N ASP A 403 -29.27 11.82 -18.27
CA ASP A 403 -30.06 11.38 -19.42
C ASP A 403 -30.35 12.55 -20.38
N GLY A 404 -30.02 12.35 -21.67
CA GLY A 404 -30.19 13.36 -22.71
C GLY A 404 -29.08 14.40 -22.79
N TYR A 405 -27.95 14.20 -22.08
CA TYR A 405 -26.78 15.06 -22.13
C TYR A 405 -25.49 14.25 -22.33
N SER A 406 -24.42 14.89 -22.82
CA SER A 406 -23.07 14.32 -22.93
C SER A 406 -22.00 15.25 -22.35
N ALA A 407 -20.91 14.69 -21.82
CA ALA A 407 -19.75 15.42 -21.34
C ALA A 407 -18.45 14.65 -21.58
N ASP A 408 -17.33 15.37 -21.66
CA ASP A 408 -15.99 14.79 -21.73
C ASP A 408 -15.48 14.41 -20.32
N PRO A 409 -14.82 13.24 -20.16
CA PRO A 409 -14.24 12.85 -18.88
C PRO A 409 -12.95 13.63 -18.57
N VAL A 410 -12.69 13.86 -17.28
CA VAL A 410 -11.41 14.42 -16.81
C VAL A 410 -10.53 13.28 -16.29
N THR A 411 -9.41 13.01 -16.96
CA THR A 411 -8.52 11.88 -16.65
C THR A 411 -7.28 12.31 -15.87
N ASN A 412 -6.59 11.35 -15.25
CA ASN A 412 -5.33 11.55 -14.50
C ASN A 412 -5.47 12.53 -13.32
N VAL A 413 -6.59 12.50 -12.61
CA VAL A 413 -6.79 13.28 -11.39
C VAL A 413 -6.10 12.56 -10.24
N VAL A 414 -4.92 13.04 -9.83
CA VAL A 414 -4.13 12.45 -8.74
C VAL A 414 -4.54 13.06 -7.42
N VAL A 415 -5.02 12.23 -6.51
CA VAL A 415 -5.43 12.58 -5.13
C VAL A 415 -4.44 11.97 -4.15
N ILE A 416 -3.97 12.75 -3.18
CA ILE A 416 -3.12 12.29 -2.08
C ILE A 416 -3.85 12.49 -0.74
N VAL A 417 -3.32 11.90 0.34
CA VAL A 417 -3.91 11.96 1.69
C VAL A 417 -4.18 13.40 2.12
N GLY A 418 -5.39 13.67 2.61
CA GLY A 418 -5.80 14.98 3.13
C GLY A 418 -5.84 16.10 2.10
N GLN A 419 -5.92 15.77 0.80
CA GLN A 419 -6.04 16.76 -0.27
C GLN A 419 -7.34 16.60 -1.04
N VAL A 420 -8.08 17.70 -1.18
CA VAL A 420 -9.18 17.83 -2.13
C VAL A 420 -8.68 18.49 -3.41
N ILE A 421 -8.77 17.78 -4.54
CA ILE A 421 -8.42 18.32 -5.86
C ILE A 421 -9.57 19.16 -6.38
N THR A 422 -9.38 20.48 -6.46
CA THR A 422 -10.40 21.44 -6.89
C THR A 422 -10.29 21.80 -8.38
N GLY A 423 -11.33 22.41 -8.93
CA GLY A 423 -11.35 22.91 -10.32
C GLY A 423 -11.60 21.83 -11.37
N ILE A 424 -12.13 20.68 -10.97
CA ILE A 424 -12.56 19.62 -11.88
C ILE A 424 -13.97 19.95 -12.40
N ASP A 425 -14.10 21.02 -13.17
CA ASP A 425 -15.39 21.47 -13.69
C ASP A 425 -15.81 20.67 -14.94
N ILE A 426 -17.06 20.21 -14.98
CA ILE A 426 -17.61 19.42 -16.10
C ILE A 426 -18.88 20.11 -16.63
N GLN A 427 -18.88 20.44 -17.92
CA GLN A 427 -20.07 20.90 -18.63
C GLN A 427 -20.73 19.72 -19.34
N LEU A 428 -22.04 19.56 -19.17
CA LEU A 428 -22.85 18.63 -19.96
C LEU A 428 -23.67 19.41 -20.99
N ASP A 429 -23.58 19.00 -22.25
CA ASP A 429 -24.32 19.61 -23.37
C ASP A 429 -25.58 18.78 -23.71
N GLU A 430 -26.72 19.45 -23.93
CA GLU A 430 -27.98 18.79 -24.33
C GLU A 430 -27.82 18.08 -25.68
N ILE A 431 -28.19 16.79 -25.71
CA ILE A 431 -28.26 15.99 -26.92
C ILE A 431 -29.60 16.27 -27.63
N LEU A 432 -29.61 17.26 -28.52
CA LEU A 432 -30.75 17.51 -29.42
C LEU A 432 -30.88 16.39 -30.47
N PRO A 433 -32.12 15.98 -30.82
CA PRO A 433 -32.34 15.07 -31.94
C PRO A 433 -31.88 15.68 -33.25
N GLY A 434 -31.14 14.90 -34.03
CA GLY A 434 -30.84 15.18 -35.43
C GLY A 434 -31.86 14.52 -36.36
N SER A 435 -31.59 14.57 -37.65
CA SER A 435 -32.36 13.82 -38.65
C SER A 435 -31.44 13.16 -39.66
N ILE A 436 -31.80 11.97 -40.13
CA ILE A 436 -31.17 11.28 -41.24
C ILE A 436 -32.14 11.35 -42.41
N ASN A 437 -31.68 11.77 -43.58
CA ASN A 437 -32.47 11.64 -44.80
C ASN A 437 -31.65 11.28 -46.02
N GLY A 438 -32.36 10.69 -46.96
CA GLY A 438 -31.83 10.17 -48.20
C GLY A 438 -32.95 9.63 -49.08
N ILE A 439 -32.55 9.00 -50.16
CA ILE A 439 -33.41 8.50 -51.23
C ILE A 439 -33.41 6.96 -51.21
N VAL A 440 -34.55 6.35 -51.55
CA VAL A 440 -34.66 4.89 -51.73
C VAL A 440 -35.02 4.53 -53.16
N ALA A 441 -34.28 3.57 -53.73
CA ALA A 441 -34.53 2.96 -55.03
C ALA A 441 -34.57 1.42 -54.92
N LEU A 442 -35.33 0.76 -55.80
CA LEU A 442 -35.46 -0.70 -55.86
C LEU A 442 -35.07 -1.25 -57.23
N GLU A 443 -34.36 -2.38 -57.28
CA GLU A 443 -34.12 -3.12 -58.51
C GLU A 443 -35.31 -4.03 -58.85
N GLY A 444 -36.16 -3.61 -59.79
CA GLY A 444 -37.31 -4.40 -60.26
C GLY A 444 -38.64 -3.71 -60.02
N LEU A 445 -39.70 -4.48 -59.78
CA LEU A 445 -41.09 -3.97 -59.64
C LEU A 445 -41.58 -3.95 -58.19
N GLY A 446 -40.68 -3.84 -57.21
CA GLY A 446 -41.01 -3.76 -55.79
C GLY A 446 -41.69 -2.44 -55.40
N ASP A 447 -42.32 -2.42 -54.23
CA ASP A 447 -43.00 -1.24 -53.68
C ASP A 447 -42.07 -0.48 -52.72
N ALA A 448 -41.57 0.68 -53.16
CA ALA A 448 -40.59 1.47 -52.40
C ALA A 448 -41.18 2.15 -51.14
N GLU A 449 -42.49 2.41 -51.10
CA GLU A 449 -43.15 2.96 -49.90
C GLU A 449 -43.27 1.92 -48.78
N ALA A 450 -43.13 0.63 -49.11
CA ALA A 450 -43.15 -0.47 -48.15
C ALA A 450 -41.76 -0.77 -47.55
N VAL A 451 -40.71 -0.08 -48.00
CA VAL A 451 -39.35 -0.20 -47.42
C VAL A 451 -39.38 0.38 -46.00
N VAL A 452 -38.76 -0.31 -45.05
CA VAL A 452 -38.64 0.16 -43.67
C VAL A 452 -37.19 0.59 -43.44
N ILE A 453 -37.00 1.88 -43.14
CA ILE A 453 -35.71 2.42 -42.71
C ILE A 453 -35.66 2.39 -41.19
N THR A 454 -34.60 1.81 -40.63
CA THR A 454 -34.43 1.65 -39.18
C THR A 454 -33.04 2.12 -38.76
N ALA A 455 -32.95 2.87 -37.66
CA ALA A 455 -31.69 3.21 -36.98
C ALA A 455 -31.95 3.39 -35.48
N GLY A 456 -31.10 2.84 -34.62
CA GLY A 456 -31.16 3.04 -33.16
C GLY A 456 -32.50 2.70 -32.48
N GLY A 457 -33.35 1.87 -33.12
CA GLY A 457 -34.70 1.52 -32.65
C GLY A 457 -35.84 2.39 -33.21
N GLU A 458 -35.52 3.49 -33.88
CA GLU A 458 -36.49 4.34 -34.58
C GLU A 458 -36.72 3.85 -36.01
N THR A 459 -37.93 4.07 -36.54
CA THR A 459 -38.31 3.61 -37.88
C THR A 459 -39.06 4.67 -38.67
N THR A 460 -38.86 4.69 -39.98
CA THR A 460 -39.62 5.52 -40.93
C THR A 460 -39.85 4.78 -42.25
N ASN A 461 -40.77 5.28 -43.07
CA ASN A 461 -41.04 4.77 -44.40
C ASN A 461 -40.80 5.87 -45.45
N PRO A 462 -40.24 5.53 -46.63
CA PRO A 462 -40.09 6.49 -47.71
C PRO A 462 -41.43 7.01 -48.25
N TYR A 463 -41.45 8.24 -48.75
CA TYR A 463 -42.59 8.89 -49.39
C TYR A 463 -42.25 9.35 -50.82
N ALA A 464 -43.23 9.28 -51.71
CA ALA A 464 -43.04 9.65 -53.12
C ALA A 464 -42.90 11.18 -53.33
N VAL A 465 -41.88 11.58 -54.08
CA VAL A 465 -41.68 12.95 -54.57
C VAL A 465 -42.08 13.03 -56.05
N TYR A 466 -42.95 13.97 -56.41
CA TYR A 466 -43.56 14.05 -57.74
C TYR A 466 -43.02 15.20 -58.60
N VAL A 467 -42.79 14.94 -59.90
CA VAL A 467 -42.53 15.97 -60.92
C VAL A 467 -43.63 15.93 -61.98
N GLY A 468 -44.69 16.71 -61.77
CA GLY A 468 -45.90 16.62 -62.60
C GLY A 468 -46.79 15.45 -62.16
N PRO A 469 -47.32 14.61 -63.08
CA PRO A 469 -48.12 13.44 -62.72
C PRO A 469 -47.29 12.18 -62.39
N ASP A 470 -45.98 12.22 -62.62
CA ASP A 470 -45.07 11.08 -62.48
C ASP A 470 -44.24 11.20 -61.20
N ILE A 471 -43.95 10.05 -60.56
CA ILE A 471 -43.03 9.95 -59.41
C ILE A 471 -41.60 10.09 -59.93
N ASP A 472 -40.81 10.96 -59.31
CA ASP A 472 -39.40 11.16 -59.63
C ASP A 472 -38.51 10.21 -58.81
N HIS A 473 -38.66 10.21 -57.49
CA HIS A 473 -37.96 9.34 -56.55
C HIS A 473 -38.71 9.24 -55.20
N TYR A 474 -38.21 8.43 -54.26
CA TYR A 474 -38.76 8.29 -52.91
C TYR A 474 -37.75 8.79 -51.88
N GLU A 475 -38.14 9.75 -51.04
CA GLU A 475 -37.31 10.28 -49.95
C GLU A 475 -37.78 9.71 -48.61
N TYR A 476 -36.91 9.64 -47.62
CA TYR A 476 -37.28 9.36 -46.24
C TYR A 476 -36.62 10.37 -45.30
N ASP A 477 -37.29 10.66 -44.19
CA ASP A 477 -36.77 11.46 -43.08
C ASP A 477 -36.93 10.67 -41.77
N LEU A 478 -35.83 10.46 -41.05
CA LEU A 478 -35.78 9.77 -39.77
C LEU A 478 -35.22 10.71 -38.69
N GLU A 479 -36.05 11.14 -37.76
CA GLU A 479 -35.62 11.91 -36.58
C GLU A 479 -35.06 10.95 -35.53
N ILE A 480 -33.84 11.21 -35.05
CA ILE A 480 -33.13 10.32 -34.11
C ILE A 480 -32.16 11.14 -33.25
N ILE A 481 -31.93 10.71 -32.00
CA ILE A 481 -30.95 11.35 -31.12
C ILE A 481 -29.53 11.29 -31.72
N ALA A 482 -28.68 12.26 -31.37
CA ALA A 482 -27.32 12.30 -31.88
C ALA A 482 -26.53 11.04 -31.45
N GLY A 483 -25.77 10.49 -32.37
CA GLY A 483 -25.07 9.23 -32.18
C GLY A 483 -24.57 8.66 -33.50
N THR A 484 -23.87 7.53 -33.44
CA THR A 484 -23.41 6.81 -34.62
C THR A 484 -24.28 5.58 -34.79
N TYR A 485 -24.93 5.46 -35.94
CA TYR A 485 -25.88 4.38 -36.20
C TYR A 485 -25.54 3.66 -37.50
N ASP A 486 -25.84 2.36 -37.50
CA ASP A 486 -26.05 1.66 -38.75
C ASP A 486 -27.51 1.88 -39.16
N VAL A 487 -27.71 2.48 -40.33
CA VAL A 487 -29.03 2.76 -40.88
C VAL A 487 -29.35 1.67 -41.89
N ILE A 488 -30.43 0.94 -41.65
CA ILE A 488 -30.78 -0.25 -42.42
C ILE A 488 -32.09 -0.01 -43.16
N ALA A 489 -32.09 -0.23 -44.47
CA ALA A 489 -33.27 -0.27 -45.31
C ALA A 489 -33.64 -1.72 -45.64
N THR A 490 -34.85 -2.12 -45.26
CA THR A 490 -35.32 -3.51 -45.42
C THR A 490 -36.61 -3.60 -46.24
N LEU A 491 -36.71 -4.62 -47.09
CA LEU A 491 -37.92 -4.95 -47.84
C LEU A 491 -37.95 -6.44 -48.17
N ALA A 492 -39.03 -7.14 -47.81
CA ALA A 492 -39.14 -8.58 -48.04
C ALA A 492 -38.98 -8.95 -49.53
N GLY A 493 -38.00 -9.83 -49.82
CA GLY A 493 -37.66 -10.26 -51.19
C GLY A 493 -36.52 -9.45 -51.84
N TYR A 494 -35.95 -8.49 -51.11
CA TYR A 494 -34.80 -7.68 -51.51
C TYR A 494 -33.69 -7.81 -50.46
N GLN A 495 -32.43 -7.70 -50.88
CA GLN A 495 -31.28 -7.69 -50.00
C GLN A 495 -31.33 -6.42 -49.16
N ASP A 496 -31.23 -6.56 -47.83
CA ASP A 496 -31.20 -5.42 -46.92
C ASP A 496 -29.97 -4.56 -47.26
N SER A 497 -30.15 -3.25 -47.25
CA SER A 497 -29.07 -2.31 -47.55
C SER A 497 -28.75 -1.52 -46.29
N THR A 498 -27.50 -1.59 -45.84
CA THR A 498 -27.04 -0.94 -44.61
C THR A 498 -25.99 0.10 -44.96
N VAL A 499 -26.16 1.32 -44.45
CA VAL A 499 -25.09 2.32 -44.40
C VAL A 499 -24.61 2.35 -42.97
N THR A 500 -23.37 1.93 -42.75
CA THR A 500 -22.79 1.83 -41.40
C THR A 500 -22.15 3.14 -40.96
N ASN A 501 -22.00 3.30 -39.64
CA ASN A 501 -21.34 4.44 -39.03
C ASN A 501 -21.89 5.82 -39.46
N VAL A 502 -23.20 5.91 -39.70
CA VAL A 502 -23.87 7.19 -39.99
C VAL A 502 -23.84 8.04 -38.73
N VAL A 503 -23.02 9.09 -38.76
CA VAL A 503 -22.89 10.03 -37.64
C VAL A 503 -24.01 11.06 -37.72
N VAL A 504 -24.89 11.04 -36.73
CA VAL A 504 -25.92 12.06 -36.52
C VAL A 504 -25.41 13.05 -35.49
N GLN A 505 -25.18 14.28 -35.92
CA GLN A 505 -24.78 15.36 -35.02
C GLN A 505 -26.02 16.00 -34.39
N SER A 506 -25.87 16.45 -33.15
CA SER A 506 -26.96 17.04 -32.38
C SER A 506 -27.61 18.24 -33.10
N GLY A 507 -28.93 18.14 -33.32
CA GLY A 507 -29.72 19.17 -33.99
C GLY A 507 -29.37 19.40 -35.47
N GLN A 508 -28.56 18.54 -36.09
CA GLN A 508 -28.19 18.63 -37.50
C GLN A 508 -28.93 17.58 -38.34
N GLN A 509 -28.98 17.86 -39.64
CA GLN A 509 -29.51 16.95 -40.65
C GLN A 509 -28.33 16.27 -41.36
N THR A 510 -28.27 14.95 -41.26
CA THR A 510 -27.33 14.08 -41.98
C THR A 510 -27.99 13.64 -43.28
N THR A 511 -27.54 14.20 -44.39
CA THR A 511 -28.07 13.95 -45.74
C THR A 511 -27.26 12.89 -46.48
N ASP A 512 -27.71 12.51 -47.68
CA ASP A 512 -27.04 11.61 -48.62
C ASP A 512 -26.89 10.15 -48.12
N VAL A 513 -27.76 9.73 -47.20
CA VAL A 513 -27.84 8.33 -46.75
C VAL A 513 -28.83 7.59 -47.64
N ASP A 514 -28.41 7.36 -48.88
CA ASP A 514 -29.24 6.79 -49.94
C ASP A 514 -29.17 5.25 -49.97
N PHE A 515 -30.27 4.60 -50.35
CA PHE A 515 -30.37 3.15 -50.45
C PHE A 515 -30.80 2.70 -51.85
N LEU A 516 -30.14 1.66 -52.36
CA LEU A 516 -30.58 0.88 -53.52
C LEU A 516 -30.73 -0.57 -53.08
N LEU A 517 -31.96 -1.06 -52.97
CA LEU A 517 -32.19 -2.47 -52.61
C LEU A 517 -32.27 -3.32 -53.87
N LEU A 518 -31.42 -4.34 -53.93
CA LEU A 518 -31.32 -5.30 -55.03
C LEU A 518 -32.16 -6.55 -54.78
N LEU A 519 -32.58 -7.22 -55.85
CA LEU A 519 -33.33 -8.48 -55.73
C LEU A 519 -32.39 -9.60 -55.25
N ILE A 520 -32.81 -10.39 -54.26
CA ILE A 520 -31.95 -11.37 -53.58
C ILE A 520 -31.45 -12.52 -54.49
N HIS A 521 -30.13 -12.70 -54.51
CA HIS A 521 -29.34 -13.95 -54.64
C HIS A 521 -28.20 -13.85 -53.58
N TYR A 522 -27.90 -14.85 -52.74
CA TYR A 522 -26.98 -14.64 -51.60
C TYR A 522 -25.67 -15.41 -51.69
N GLU A 523 -24.65 -14.74 -52.25
CA GLU A 523 -23.24 -15.15 -52.23
C GLU A 523 -22.55 -14.57 -50.97
N GLY A 524 -21.49 -15.23 -50.49
CA GLY A 524 -20.52 -14.76 -49.49
C GLY A 524 -19.09 -14.97 -50.01
N TYR A 525 -18.09 -14.55 -49.25
CA TYR A 525 -16.69 -14.55 -49.69
C TYR A 525 -15.79 -15.33 -48.74
N ILE A 526 -14.83 -16.10 -49.28
CA ILE A 526 -13.65 -16.54 -48.54
C ILE A 526 -12.45 -15.87 -49.19
N ALA A 527 -11.73 -15.02 -48.45
CA ALA A 527 -10.59 -14.29 -48.97
C ALA A 527 -9.38 -14.47 -48.04
N GLY A 528 -8.19 -14.12 -48.54
CA GLY A 528 -6.99 -14.15 -47.73
C GLY A 528 -5.74 -14.14 -48.58
N LYS A 529 -4.60 -14.37 -47.95
CA LYS A 529 -3.30 -14.30 -48.59
C LYS A 529 -2.56 -15.63 -48.55
N VAL A 530 -2.06 -16.05 -49.71
CA VAL A 530 -1.19 -17.21 -49.89
C VAL A 530 0.27 -16.81 -49.79
N THR A 531 1.00 -17.47 -48.89
CA THR A 531 2.45 -17.34 -48.72
C THR A 531 3.13 -18.68 -48.93
N LEU A 532 4.24 -18.70 -49.67
CA LEU A 532 5.09 -19.88 -49.85
C LEU A 532 6.36 -19.77 -49.00
N LYS A 533 6.67 -20.80 -48.23
CA LYS A 533 7.87 -20.85 -47.37
C LYS A 533 8.77 -22.04 -47.74
N GLU A 534 10.07 -21.90 -47.51
CA GLU A 534 11.14 -22.88 -47.81
C GLU A 534 11.22 -23.36 -49.28
N GLY A 535 10.68 -22.60 -50.25
CA GLY A 535 10.75 -22.94 -51.67
C GLY A 535 10.61 -21.72 -52.60
N ALA A 536 10.92 -21.91 -53.89
CA ALA A 536 10.90 -20.84 -54.91
C ALA A 536 9.67 -20.93 -55.84
N GLY A 537 8.57 -21.52 -55.35
CA GLY A 537 7.30 -21.59 -56.08
C GLY A 537 6.71 -20.22 -56.39
N ASN A 538 5.73 -20.19 -57.30
CA ASN A 538 4.96 -18.98 -57.59
C ASN A 538 3.59 -19.09 -56.91
N VAL A 539 3.23 -18.09 -56.09
CA VAL A 539 1.93 -18.01 -55.41
C VAL A 539 0.75 -18.05 -56.41
N GLU A 540 0.92 -17.50 -57.62
CA GLU A 540 -0.10 -17.53 -58.67
C GLU A 540 -0.40 -18.94 -59.21
N ASN A 541 0.45 -19.93 -58.92
CA ASN A 541 0.22 -21.32 -59.33
C ASN A 541 -0.49 -22.14 -58.24
N VAL A 542 -0.74 -21.58 -57.07
CA VAL A 542 -1.43 -22.27 -55.98
C VAL A 542 -2.90 -22.42 -56.33
N GLU A 543 -3.45 -23.63 -56.21
CA GLU A 543 -4.87 -23.90 -56.40
C GLU A 543 -5.57 -23.83 -55.04
N VAL A 544 -6.39 -22.79 -54.83
CA VAL A 544 -7.28 -22.67 -53.67
C VAL A 544 -8.68 -23.11 -54.08
N THR A 545 -9.17 -24.19 -53.48
CA THR A 545 -10.43 -24.85 -53.86
C THR A 545 -11.41 -24.90 -52.69
N VAL A 546 -12.64 -24.44 -52.94
CA VAL A 546 -13.78 -24.54 -52.02
C VAL A 546 -14.94 -25.17 -52.78
N ASP A 547 -15.45 -26.31 -52.28
CA ASP A 547 -16.42 -27.16 -52.99
C ASP A 547 -15.99 -27.48 -54.43
N THR A 548 -16.61 -26.85 -55.43
CA THR A 548 -16.33 -27.04 -56.86
C THR A 548 -15.64 -25.84 -57.51
N ILE A 549 -15.35 -24.79 -56.74
CA ILE A 549 -14.74 -23.55 -57.22
C ILE A 549 -13.26 -23.57 -56.87
N THR A 550 -12.41 -23.46 -57.89
CA THR A 550 -10.96 -23.32 -57.74
C THR A 550 -10.52 -21.96 -58.26
N VAL A 551 -9.77 -21.22 -57.45
CA VAL A 551 -9.15 -19.95 -57.80
C VAL A 551 -7.63 -20.02 -57.63
N ASN A 552 -6.93 -19.14 -58.32
CA ASN A 552 -5.50 -18.93 -58.13
C ASN A 552 -5.27 -17.54 -57.53
N PRO A 553 -4.36 -17.39 -56.55
CA PRO A 553 -4.00 -16.10 -56.00
C PRO A 553 -3.40 -15.16 -57.06
N ASP A 554 -3.43 -13.86 -56.78
CA ASP A 554 -2.76 -12.86 -57.60
C ASP A 554 -1.23 -12.81 -57.34
N ALA A 555 -0.53 -11.90 -58.01
CA ALA A 555 0.93 -11.76 -57.88
C ALA A 555 1.41 -11.31 -56.48
N ASN A 556 0.51 -10.79 -55.63
CA ASN A 556 0.79 -10.46 -54.24
C ASN A 556 0.45 -11.62 -53.29
N GLY A 557 -0.20 -12.66 -53.80
CA GLY A 557 -0.70 -13.81 -53.05
C GLY A 557 -2.15 -13.66 -52.60
N ASP A 558 -2.85 -12.59 -52.96
CA ASP A 558 -4.22 -12.37 -52.50
C ASP A 558 -5.20 -13.22 -53.32
N TYR A 559 -6.16 -13.87 -52.66
CA TYR A 559 -7.22 -14.64 -53.31
C TYR A 559 -8.60 -14.29 -52.75
N ILE A 560 -9.62 -14.54 -53.56
CA ILE A 560 -11.02 -14.45 -53.14
C ILE A 560 -11.83 -15.53 -53.85
N VAL A 561 -12.64 -16.26 -53.09
CA VAL A 561 -13.62 -17.22 -53.58
C VAL A 561 -15.00 -16.69 -53.25
N THR A 562 -15.81 -16.45 -54.28
CA THR A 562 -17.22 -16.11 -54.12
C THR A 562 -18.04 -17.40 -54.21
N ILE A 563 -18.82 -17.69 -53.17
CA ILE A 563 -19.60 -18.92 -53.06
C ILE A 563 -20.92 -18.65 -52.31
N ASP A 564 -21.96 -19.45 -52.54
CA ASP A 564 -23.21 -19.33 -51.77
C ASP A 564 -22.92 -19.42 -50.25
N ASN A 565 -23.75 -18.77 -49.43
CA ASN A 565 -23.63 -18.92 -47.98
C ASN A 565 -23.82 -20.39 -47.53
N GLY A 566 -23.05 -20.81 -46.52
CA GLY A 566 -23.02 -22.21 -46.08
C GLY A 566 -21.74 -22.57 -45.35
N THR A 567 -21.57 -23.85 -45.05
CA THR A 567 -20.35 -24.38 -44.40
C THR A 567 -19.56 -25.20 -45.42
N TYR A 568 -18.27 -24.90 -45.58
CA TYR A 568 -17.41 -25.48 -46.62
C TYR A 568 -16.04 -25.90 -46.09
N ASP A 569 -15.42 -26.86 -46.76
CA ASP A 569 -14.01 -27.16 -46.59
C ASP A 569 -13.19 -26.42 -47.65
N LEU A 570 -12.08 -25.82 -47.26
CA LEU A 570 -11.13 -25.15 -48.16
C LEU A 570 -9.84 -25.97 -48.26
N THR A 571 -9.37 -26.22 -49.48
CA THR A 571 -8.10 -26.90 -49.74
C THR A 571 -7.17 -25.99 -50.54
N ALA A 572 -5.90 -25.87 -50.14
CA ALA A 572 -4.87 -25.21 -50.91
C ALA A 572 -3.71 -26.15 -51.24
N SER A 573 -3.34 -26.21 -52.51
CA SER A 573 -2.32 -27.13 -53.00
C SER A 573 -1.41 -26.49 -54.06
N LEU A 574 -0.16 -26.94 -54.08
CA LEU A 574 0.83 -26.62 -55.10
C LEU A 574 1.83 -27.79 -55.19
N ASP A 575 2.25 -28.15 -56.40
CA ASP A 575 3.26 -29.19 -56.62
C ASP A 575 4.52 -28.93 -55.78
N HIS A 576 5.02 -29.95 -55.09
CA HIS A 576 6.14 -29.92 -54.14
C HIS A 576 5.86 -29.23 -52.78
N TYR A 577 4.65 -28.74 -52.55
CA TYR A 577 4.26 -28.14 -51.27
C TYR A 577 3.28 -29.04 -50.51
N ALA A 578 3.30 -28.96 -49.18
CA ALA A 578 2.33 -29.59 -48.31
C ALA A 578 0.93 -29.04 -48.59
N THR A 579 -0.04 -29.90 -48.88
CA THR A 579 -1.44 -29.49 -49.06
C THR A 579 -2.04 -29.14 -47.71
N LEU A 580 -2.74 -28.00 -47.63
CA LEU A 580 -3.43 -27.54 -46.42
C LEU A 580 -4.94 -27.68 -46.60
N ILE A 581 -5.65 -28.13 -45.56
CA ILE A 581 -7.10 -28.29 -45.54
C ILE A 581 -7.65 -27.57 -44.30
N PHE A 582 -8.65 -26.71 -44.51
CA PHE A 582 -9.44 -26.06 -43.48
C PHE A 582 -10.83 -26.66 -43.50
N GLU A 583 -11.25 -27.30 -42.41
CA GLU A 583 -12.54 -27.98 -42.33
C GLU A 583 -13.61 -27.08 -41.72
N SER A 584 -14.84 -27.20 -42.21
CA SER A 584 -16.03 -26.56 -41.63
C SER A 584 -15.98 -25.03 -41.50
N LEU A 585 -15.45 -24.33 -42.52
CA LEU A 585 -15.49 -22.87 -42.60
C LEU A 585 -16.92 -22.38 -42.82
N GLU A 586 -17.40 -21.50 -41.95
CA GLU A 586 -18.69 -20.84 -42.11
C GLU A 586 -18.56 -19.63 -43.04
N VAL A 587 -19.39 -19.60 -44.09
CA VAL A 587 -19.49 -18.49 -45.05
C VAL A 587 -20.85 -17.84 -44.87
N VAL A 588 -20.83 -16.61 -44.38
CA VAL A 588 -22.02 -15.79 -44.15
C VAL A 588 -22.29 -14.94 -45.40
N ALA A 589 -23.57 -14.73 -45.73
CA ALA A 589 -23.96 -13.94 -46.89
C ALA A 589 -23.42 -12.51 -46.78
N ASP A 590 -22.86 -11.98 -47.87
CA ASP A 590 -22.23 -10.65 -47.97
C ASP A 590 -21.10 -10.38 -46.97
N ASP A 591 -20.61 -11.42 -46.28
CA ASP A 591 -19.49 -11.35 -45.38
C ASP A 591 -18.26 -12.01 -46.00
N THR A 592 -17.08 -11.65 -45.50
CA THR A 592 -15.82 -12.26 -45.92
C THR A 592 -15.23 -13.07 -44.77
N THR A 593 -15.15 -14.38 -44.96
CA THR A 593 -14.39 -15.27 -44.10
C THR A 593 -12.91 -15.17 -44.49
N ASP A 594 -12.13 -14.44 -43.70
CA ASP A 594 -10.69 -14.27 -43.92
C ASP A 594 -9.90 -15.52 -43.51
N VAL A 595 -9.14 -16.09 -44.44
CA VAL A 595 -8.33 -17.30 -44.27
C VAL A 595 -6.97 -17.09 -44.93
N ASP A 596 -5.94 -16.76 -44.15
CA ASP A 596 -4.57 -16.71 -44.66
C ASP A 596 -3.97 -18.13 -44.76
N ILE A 597 -3.23 -18.38 -45.84
CA ILE A 597 -2.73 -19.70 -46.21
C ILE A 597 -1.22 -19.65 -46.35
N THR A 598 -0.49 -20.39 -45.53
CA THR A 598 0.95 -20.61 -45.71
C THR A 598 1.21 -22.05 -46.14
N LEU A 599 1.73 -22.24 -47.36
CA LEU A 599 2.16 -23.55 -47.84
C LEU A 599 3.68 -23.71 -47.62
N MET A 600 4.03 -24.79 -46.92
CA MET A 600 5.42 -25.20 -46.74
C MET A 600 5.87 -26.10 -47.89
N ASN A 601 7.10 -25.93 -48.36
CA ASN A 601 7.76 -26.84 -49.31
C ASN A 601 8.13 -28.19 -48.64
N TRP A 602 7.17 -28.80 -47.96
CA TRP A 602 7.29 -30.04 -47.21
C TRP A 602 6.52 -31.13 -47.96
N GLU A 603 7.03 -31.57 -49.11
CA GLU A 603 6.45 -32.70 -49.84
C GLU A 603 6.92 -34.02 -49.24
N VAL A 604 5.97 -34.82 -48.74
CA VAL A 604 6.27 -36.18 -48.25
C VAL A 604 6.77 -37.03 -49.42
N ILE A 605 7.96 -37.61 -49.26
CA ILE A 605 8.52 -38.48 -50.29
C ILE A 605 7.61 -39.68 -50.57
N THR A 606 7.60 -40.15 -51.82
CA THR A 606 6.74 -41.24 -52.28
C THR A 606 7.54 -42.46 -52.74
N GLY A 607 6.89 -43.62 -52.78
CA GLY A 607 7.48 -44.86 -53.31
C GLY A 607 8.33 -45.66 -52.33
N THR A 608 8.25 -45.35 -51.03
CA THR A 608 8.94 -46.03 -49.93
C THR A 608 8.27 -47.35 -49.52
N GLN A 609 9.01 -48.24 -48.85
CA GLN A 609 8.55 -49.57 -48.45
C GLN A 609 7.97 -49.68 -47.03
N TYR A 610 8.35 -48.79 -46.11
CA TYR A 610 8.03 -48.89 -44.68
C TYR A 610 7.38 -47.61 -44.13
N ASN A 611 6.65 -47.73 -43.02
CA ASN A 611 6.12 -46.57 -42.30
C ASN A 611 6.18 -46.72 -40.78
N MET A 612 6.30 -45.58 -40.10
CA MET A 612 6.29 -45.44 -38.66
C MET A 612 5.16 -44.50 -38.26
N ILE A 613 4.40 -44.84 -37.22
CA ILE A 613 3.41 -43.93 -36.62
C ILE A 613 4.03 -43.34 -35.36
N ALA A 614 3.99 -42.02 -35.23
CA ALA A 614 4.46 -41.29 -34.06
C ALA A 614 3.38 -40.32 -33.54
N TYR A 615 3.30 -40.20 -32.22
CA TYR A 615 2.45 -39.24 -31.53
C TYR A 615 3.34 -38.21 -30.82
N THR A 616 3.03 -36.92 -30.97
CA THR A 616 3.87 -35.84 -30.44
C THR A 616 3.03 -34.76 -29.77
N THR A 617 3.64 -34.07 -28.80
CA THR A 617 3.25 -32.73 -28.40
C THR A 617 4.28 -31.73 -28.95
N ALA A 618 3.90 -30.46 -29.03
CA ALA A 618 4.83 -29.38 -29.36
C ALA A 618 4.58 -28.21 -28.43
N THR A 619 5.64 -27.56 -27.95
CA THR A 619 5.54 -26.40 -27.06
C THR A 619 6.45 -25.27 -27.53
N LEU A 620 5.99 -24.02 -27.44
CA LEU A 620 6.77 -22.79 -27.63
C LEU A 620 6.97 -22.13 -26.27
N ASP A 621 8.21 -22.05 -25.77
CA ASP A 621 8.52 -21.52 -24.43
C ASP A 621 7.67 -22.15 -23.28
N GLY A 622 7.24 -23.40 -23.46
CA GLY A 622 6.39 -24.13 -22.52
C GLY A 622 4.88 -23.90 -22.66
N ALA A 623 4.44 -23.03 -23.57
CA ALA A 623 3.04 -22.98 -24.01
C ALA A 623 2.78 -24.04 -25.08
N PHE A 624 1.63 -24.71 -25.05
CA PHE A 624 1.29 -25.78 -25.98
C PHE A 624 1.00 -25.24 -27.39
N ILE A 625 1.59 -25.85 -28.42
CA ILE A 625 1.31 -25.57 -29.84
C ILE A 625 0.32 -26.62 -30.34
N ASP A 626 -0.95 -26.22 -30.41
CA ASP A 626 -2.02 -27.03 -30.98
C ASP A 626 -2.17 -26.78 -32.49
N GLY A 627 -3.14 -27.46 -33.11
CA GLY A 627 -3.51 -27.26 -34.50
C GLY A 627 -4.41 -26.05 -34.76
N SER A 628 -4.68 -25.21 -33.75
CA SER A 628 -5.42 -23.96 -33.97
C SER A 628 -4.56 -22.99 -34.80
N ASN A 629 -5.21 -22.03 -35.47
CA ASN A 629 -4.57 -21.02 -36.31
C ASN A 629 -3.72 -21.56 -37.48
N SER A 630 -3.86 -22.83 -37.87
CA SER A 630 -3.12 -23.43 -39.02
C SER A 630 -1.63 -23.66 -38.81
N ASN A 631 -1.20 -23.84 -37.56
CA ASN A 631 0.14 -24.35 -37.25
C ASN A 631 0.41 -25.67 -37.98
N GLN A 632 1.67 -25.90 -38.38
CA GLN A 632 2.07 -27.10 -39.14
C GLN A 632 3.25 -27.80 -38.47
N LEU A 633 3.25 -29.14 -38.46
CA LEU A 633 4.34 -29.96 -37.94
C LEU A 633 4.71 -31.04 -38.96
N ALA A 634 6.00 -31.25 -39.20
CA ALA A 634 6.48 -32.27 -40.12
C ALA A 634 7.76 -32.96 -39.63
N ALA A 635 7.93 -34.21 -40.05
CA ALA A 635 9.08 -35.06 -39.79
C ALA A 635 10.01 -35.10 -41.01
N PHE A 636 11.32 -35.08 -40.79
CA PHE A 636 12.35 -34.98 -41.83
C PHE A 636 13.45 -36.02 -41.63
N GLY A 637 13.90 -36.63 -42.73
CA GLY A 637 15.02 -37.55 -42.72
C GLY A 637 16.37 -36.82 -42.66
N PRO A 638 17.49 -37.55 -42.57
CA PRO A 638 18.84 -36.97 -42.46
C PRO A 638 19.25 -36.12 -43.66
N GLY A 639 18.61 -36.31 -44.81
CA GLY A 639 18.82 -35.53 -46.04
C GLY A 639 18.04 -34.21 -46.07
N GLY A 640 17.23 -33.91 -45.05
CA GLY A 640 16.31 -32.77 -45.02
C GLY A 640 15.04 -32.98 -45.85
N ASP A 641 14.80 -34.20 -46.32
CA ASP A 641 13.62 -34.58 -47.07
C ASP A 641 12.45 -34.93 -46.15
N CYS A 642 11.27 -34.40 -46.45
CA CYS A 642 10.09 -34.60 -45.62
C CYS A 642 9.62 -36.06 -45.67
N ARG A 643 9.49 -36.67 -44.49
CA ARG A 643 9.13 -38.07 -44.27
C ARG A 643 7.67 -38.21 -43.84
N GLY A 644 7.06 -37.16 -43.34
CA GLY A 644 5.66 -37.16 -42.91
C GLY A 644 5.22 -35.76 -42.48
N ILE A 645 3.95 -35.46 -42.67
CA ILE A 645 3.31 -34.25 -42.15
C ILE A 645 2.32 -34.71 -41.07
N ALA A 646 2.33 -34.06 -39.92
CA ALA A 646 1.47 -34.42 -38.82
C ALA A 646 0.09 -33.78 -38.95
N SER A 647 -0.90 -34.45 -38.36
CA SER A 647 -2.29 -34.01 -38.26
C SER A 647 -2.65 -33.79 -36.80
N TRP A 648 -3.34 -32.68 -36.50
CA TRP A 648 -3.80 -32.38 -35.16
C TRP A 648 -5.05 -33.22 -34.82
N ASN A 649 -5.09 -33.79 -33.61
CA ASN A 649 -6.22 -34.55 -33.10
C ASN A 649 -6.65 -33.99 -31.74
N THR A 650 -7.91 -33.59 -31.60
CA THR A 650 -8.45 -33.00 -30.37
C THR A 650 -8.74 -34.06 -29.29
N GLY A 651 -8.47 -33.72 -28.02
CA GLY A 651 -8.76 -34.55 -26.85
C GLY A 651 -7.66 -35.56 -26.48
N SER A 652 -7.85 -36.27 -25.37
CA SER A 652 -6.85 -37.18 -24.80
C SER A 652 -6.62 -38.43 -25.66
N HIS A 653 -5.35 -38.82 -25.85
CA HIS A 653 -5.00 -40.07 -26.53
C HIS A 653 -5.52 -41.31 -25.75
N PRO A 654 -6.13 -42.32 -26.41
CA PRO A 654 -6.84 -43.42 -25.72
C PRO A 654 -5.99 -44.37 -24.84
N TYR A 655 -4.66 -44.25 -24.88
CA TYR A 655 -3.72 -45.15 -24.20
C TYR A 655 -2.74 -44.42 -23.25
N TRP A 656 -2.89 -43.11 -23.06
CA TRP A 656 -2.08 -42.36 -22.09
C TRP A 656 -2.79 -42.35 -20.72
N ASP A 657 -2.11 -42.82 -19.67
CA ASP A 657 -2.65 -42.97 -18.31
C ASP A 657 -2.60 -41.63 -17.53
N GLU A 658 -3.50 -41.46 -16.55
CA GLU A 658 -3.60 -40.26 -15.68
C GLU A 658 -2.31 -40.00 -14.88
N ASP A 659 -1.49 -41.03 -14.63
CA ASP A 659 -0.22 -40.92 -13.89
C ASP A 659 0.98 -40.44 -14.74
N SER A 660 0.82 -40.28 -16.06
CA SER A 660 1.93 -40.05 -17.00
C SER A 660 2.43 -38.60 -17.13
N HIS A 661 1.98 -37.66 -16.29
CA HIS A 661 2.36 -36.22 -16.29
C HIS A 661 2.02 -35.43 -17.56
N TYR A 662 1.51 -36.05 -18.63
CA TYR A 662 1.13 -35.39 -19.89
C TYR A 662 -0.37 -35.04 -19.92
N TRP A 663 -0.76 -33.97 -19.24
CA TRP A 663 -2.14 -33.46 -19.24
C TRP A 663 -2.41 -32.53 -20.44
N ALA A 664 -2.25 -33.00 -21.68
CA ALA A 664 -2.82 -32.27 -22.82
C ALA A 664 -4.34 -32.54 -22.87
N LEU A 665 -5.13 -31.73 -22.13
CA LEU A 665 -6.61 -31.83 -22.16
C LEU A 665 -7.18 -31.48 -23.56
N ASP A 666 -6.39 -30.83 -24.42
CA ASP A 666 -6.87 -30.20 -25.65
C ASP A 666 -6.51 -30.95 -26.96
N GLY A 667 -5.45 -31.77 -27.00
CA GLY A 667 -5.13 -32.63 -28.17
C GLY A 667 -3.66 -33.07 -28.33
N TYR A 668 -3.34 -33.73 -29.45
CA TYR A 668 -2.00 -34.23 -29.81
C TYR A 668 -1.76 -34.28 -31.32
N TRP A 669 -0.49 -34.28 -31.74
CA TRP A 669 -0.08 -34.43 -33.14
C TRP A 669 0.09 -35.91 -33.51
N TYR A 670 -0.52 -36.32 -34.62
CA TYR A 670 -0.41 -37.65 -35.22
C TYR A 670 0.39 -37.60 -36.52
N CYS A 671 1.52 -38.29 -36.60
CA CYS A 671 2.38 -38.28 -37.78
C CYS A 671 2.61 -39.69 -38.32
N THR A 672 2.35 -39.89 -39.62
CA THR A 672 2.80 -41.08 -40.36
C THR A 672 4.08 -40.72 -41.11
N ILE A 673 5.18 -41.38 -40.73
CA ILE A 673 6.53 -41.14 -41.23
C ILE A 673 6.89 -42.29 -42.17
N VAL A 674 7.41 -42.03 -43.37
CA VAL A 674 7.72 -43.07 -44.36
C VAL A 674 9.22 -43.21 -44.61
N SER A 675 9.71 -44.42 -44.86
CA SER A 675 11.12 -44.64 -45.23
C SER A 675 11.33 -45.94 -46.03
N ASP A 676 12.46 -46.03 -46.74
CA ASP A 676 13.00 -47.27 -47.32
C ASP A 676 14.03 -47.96 -46.42
N ASP A 677 14.42 -47.34 -45.30
CA ASP A 677 15.38 -47.87 -44.33
C ASP A 677 14.68 -48.32 -43.05
N ASN A 678 14.58 -49.63 -42.85
CA ASN A 678 14.06 -50.23 -41.62
C ASN A 678 15.16 -50.90 -40.78
N THR A 679 16.36 -50.31 -40.75
CA THR A 679 17.50 -50.85 -39.97
C THR A 679 17.57 -50.29 -38.54
N GLY A 680 16.72 -49.32 -38.18
CA GLY A 680 16.79 -48.63 -36.90
C GLY A 680 17.93 -47.60 -36.81
N THR A 681 18.49 -47.17 -37.95
CA THR A 681 19.66 -46.26 -37.98
C THR A 681 19.39 -44.90 -38.61
N GLU A 682 18.27 -44.74 -39.33
CA GLU A 682 17.88 -43.45 -39.88
C GLU A 682 17.33 -42.55 -38.78
N VAL A 683 17.87 -41.33 -38.69
CA VAL A 683 17.44 -40.31 -37.71
C VAL A 683 16.35 -39.44 -38.33
N ILE A 684 15.22 -39.34 -37.65
CA ILE A 684 14.10 -38.47 -37.97
C ILE A 684 14.16 -37.23 -37.07
N SER A 685 14.11 -36.05 -37.68
CA SER A 685 14.03 -34.75 -37.02
C SER A 685 12.67 -34.10 -37.29
N PHE A 686 12.34 -33.02 -36.58
CA PHE A 686 11.05 -32.34 -36.73
C PHE A 686 11.22 -30.85 -37.03
N LYS A 687 10.22 -30.27 -37.69
CA LYS A 687 10.02 -28.81 -37.76
C LYS A 687 8.60 -28.47 -37.36
N VAL A 688 8.43 -27.33 -36.71
CA VAL A 688 7.13 -26.78 -36.30
C VAL A 688 7.04 -25.36 -36.85
N TYR A 689 5.98 -25.07 -37.58
CA TYR A 689 5.64 -23.73 -38.01
C TYR A 689 4.54 -23.19 -37.12
N ASP A 690 4.84 -22.07 -36.46
CA ASP A 690 3.88 -21.30 -35.69
C ASP A 690 3.41 -20.10 -36.51
N THR A 691 2.11 -20.06 -36.76
CA THR A 691 1.45 -19.02 -37.53
C THR A 691 1.36 -17.70 -36.77
N ALA A 692 1.30 -17.73 -35.43
CA ALA A 692 1.21 -16.52 -34.62
C ALA A 692 2.50 -15.69 -34.67
N THR A 693 3.66 -16.38 -34.73
CA THR A 693 4.97 -15.73 -34.82
C THR A 693 5.56 -15.68 -36.23
N ASP A 694 4.96 -16.38 -37.20
CA ASP A 694 5.46 -16.58 -38.57
C ASP A 694 6.90 -17.17 -38.64
N ILE A 695 7.27 -17.99 -37.66
CA ILE A 695 8.60 -18.60 -37.50
C ILE A 695 8.51 -20.13 -37.67
N ILE A 696 9.53 -20.70 -38.34
CA ILE A 696 9.74 -22.16 -38.40
C ILE A 696 10.78 -22.52 -37.34
N TYR A 697 10.33 -23.22 -36.31
CA TYR A 697 11.17 -23.79 -35.27
C TYR A 697 11.67 -25.18 -35.68
N SER A 698 12.88 -25.53 -35.23
CA SER A 698 13.48 -26.85 -35.42
C SER A 698 13.76 -27.46 -34.05
N PRO A 699 12.79 -28.14 -33.44
CA PRO A 699 12.97 -28.80 -32.15
C PRO A 699 14.19 -29.73 -32.17
N PRO A 700 14.98 -29.79 -31.08
CA PRO A 700 16.19 -30.61 -31.04
C PRO A 700 15.91 -32.11 -30.92
N GLU A 701 14.70 -32.52 -30.55
CA GLU A 701 14.31 -33.91 -30.38
C GLU A 701 14.36 -34.69 -31.71
N THR A 702 14.82 -35.94 -31.64
CA THR A 702 14.91 -36.84 -32.80
C THR A 702 14.46 -38.25 -32.45
N LEU A 703 14.09 -39.01 -33.49
CA LEU A 703 13.77 -40.44 -33.40
C LEU A 703 14.67 -41.27 -34.31
N PHE A 704 14.78 -42.56 -34.01
CA PHE A 704 15.24 -43.53 -35.01
C PHE A 704 14.03 -44.15 -35.72
N PHE A 705 14.06 -44.20 -37.05
CA PHE A 705 13.00 -44.83 -37.83
C PHE A 705 12.96 -46.35 -37.57
N ASP A 706 11.76 -46.86 -37.28
CA ASP A 706 11.45 -48.30 -37.18
C ASP A 706 10.03 -48.53 -37.71
N ASP A 707 9.80 -49.61 -38.47
CA ASP A 707 8.51 -49.96 -39.08
C ASP A 707 7.51 -50.46 -38.02
N CYS A 708 7.02 -49.53 -37.20
CA CYS A 708 6.20 -49.81 -36.03
C CYS A 708 5.24 -48.64 -35.69
N THR A 709 4.43 -48.86 -34.66
CA THR A 709 3.76 -47.77 -33.94
C THR A 709 4.61 -47.42 -32.74
N TYR A 710 5.07 -46.17 -32.68
CA TYR A 710 5.81 -45.65 -31.54
C TYR A 710 4.82 -45.17 -30.49
N ASP A 711 4.56 -46.00 -29.49
CA ASP A 711 3.48 -45.78 -28.50
C ASP A 711 3.82 -44.70 -27.44
N ASN A 712 5.09 -44.27 -27.34
CA ASN A 712 5.51 -43.22 -26.42
C ASN A 712 5.32 -41.82 -27.03
N VAL A 713 4.99 -40.84 -26.18
CA VAL A 713 4.90 -39.44 -26.59
C VAL A 713 6.28 -38.85 -26.83
N ILE A 714 6.38 -37.98 -27.81
CA ILE A 714 7.56 -37.16 -28.06
C ILE A 714 7.18 -35.71 -27.83
N ASP A 715 7.82 -35.06 -26.88
CA ASP A 715 7.56 -33.66 -26.58
C ASP A 715 8.57 -32.78 -27.31
N LEU A 716 8.10 -32.08 -28.34
CA LEU A 716 8.93 -31.19 -29.14
C LEU A 716 9.01 -29.81 -28.48
N TYR A 717 10.22 -29.31 -28.23
CA TYR A 717 10.42 -27.98 -27.67
C TYR A 717 10.93 -26.98 -28.71
N ALA A 718 10.14 -25.94 -28.97
CA ALA A 718 10.49 -24.80 -29.80
C ALA A 718 10.85 -23.60 -28.90
N PRO A 719 12.08 -23.05 -28.96
CA PRO A 719 12.43 -21.83 -28.23
C PRO A 719 12.12 -20.57 -29.07
N SER A 720 11.55 -19.53 -28.46
CA SER A 720 11.30 -18.21 -29.07
C SER A 720 12.59 -17.37 -29.29
N PRO A 721 12.53 -16.26 -30.05
CA PRO A 721 13.63 -15.27 -30.08
C PRO A 721 13.98 -14.71 -28.69
N SER A 722 15.21 -14.17 -28.58
CA SER A 722 15.79 -13.62 -27.35
C SER A 722 14.85 -12.64 -26.63
N HIS A 723 14.76 -12.77 -25.31
CA HIS A 723 14.08 -11.90 -24.37
C HIS A 723 15.11 -11.22 -23.47
N ASP A 724 14.72 -10.14 -22.77
CA ASP A 724 15.56 -9.39 -21.84
C ASP A 724 14.98 -9.46 -20.41
N LEU A 725 15.87 -9.66 -19.44
CA LEU A 725 15.61 -9.55 -18.00
C LEU A 725 16.40 -8.33 -17.48
N GLU A 726 15.72 -7.34 -16.92
CA GLU A 726 16.30 -6.07 -16.47
C GLU A 726 16.16 -5.92 -14.95
N PHE A 727 17.26 -5.60 -14.25
CA PHE A 727 17.28 -5.34 -12.80
C PHE A 727 18.52 -4.55 -12.38
N ASP A 728 18.45 -3.90 -11.21
CA ASP A 728 19.58 -3.15 -10.65
C ASP A 728 20.55 -4.05 -9.88
N LEU A 729 21.84 -3.69 -9.94
CA LEU A 729 22.91 -4.30 -9.15
C LEU A 729 23.46 -3.26 -8.17
N ILE A 730 23.29 -3.50 -6.87
CA ILE A 730 23.83 -2.60 -5.83
C ILE A 730 25.33 -2.83 -5.60
N GLU A 731 25.99 -1.90 -4.92
CA GLU A 731 27.38 -2.08 -4.47
C GLU A 731 27.49 -3.31 -3.55
N ASP A 732 28.67 -3.94 -3.55
CA ASP A 732 28.95 -5.21 -2.86
C ASP A 732 28.12 -6.39 -3.40
N TRP A 733 27.58 -7.25 -2.53
CA TRP A 733 27.02 -8.53 -2.94
C TRP A 733 25.56 -8.44 -3.38
N ASN A 734 25.24 -9.13 -4.48
CA ASN A 734 23.91 -9.29 -5.06
C ASN A 734 23.63 -10.78 -5.25
N TRP A 735 22.47 -11.27 -4.81
CA TRP A 735 22.06 -12.67 -4.98
C TRP A 735 21.12 -12.79 -6.19
N ILE A 736 21.68 -13.11 -7.35
CA ILE A 736 20.95 -13.07 -8.62
C ILE A 736 20.82 -14.44 -9.24
N SER A 737 19.74 -14.66 -9.98
CA SER A 737 19.59 -15.82 -10.85
C SER A 737 19.08 -15.41 -12.23
N PHE A 738 19.21 -16.33 -13.18
CA PHE A 738 18.82 -16.09 -14.56
C PHE A 738 17.75 -17.09 -14.97
N ASN A 739 16.67 -16.58 -15.57
CA ASN A 739 15.54 -17.36 -16.07
C ASN A 739 15.48 -17.43 -17.61
N LEU A 740 16.59 -17.05 -18.25
CA LEU A 740 16.79 -17.09 -19.70
C LEU A 740 18.09 -17.86 -20.01
N GLU A 741 18.17 -18.49 -21.18
CA GLU A 741 19.40 -19.09 -21.71
C GLU A 741 20.02 -18.16 -22.77
N PRO A 742 21.15 -17.50 -22.50
CA PRO A 742 21.81 -16.62 -23.45
C PRO A 742 22.48 -17.43 -24.57
N ALA A 743 22.64 -16.82 -25.75
CA ALA A 743 23.31 -17.48 -26.88
C ALA A 743 24.79 -17.84 -26.58
N ASP A 744 25.42 -17.10 -25.67
CA ASP A 744 26.74 -17.38 -25.10
C ASP A 744 26.67 -17.14 -23.59
N ASN A 745 26.64 -18.22 -22.82
CA ASN A 745 26.53 -18.21 -21.37
C ASN A 745 27.89 -18.05 -20.64
N SER A 746 28.95 -17.67 -21.35
CA SER A 746 30.24 -17.40 -20.72
C SER A 746 30.20 -16.15 -19.83
N VAL A 747 30.87 -16.22 -18.69
CA VAL A 747 30.94 -15.10 -17.72
C VAL A 747 31.45 -13.82 -18.38
N ALA A 748 32.38 -13.96 -19.33
CA ALA A 748 32.96 -12.83 -20.06
C ALA A 748 31.95 -12.11 -20.97
N THR A 749 31.02 -12.86 -21.58
CA THR A 749 30.01 -12.29 -22.47
C THR A 749 28.86 -11.69 -21.65
N VAL A 750 28.38 -12.41 -20.64
CA VAL A 750 27.23 -12.01 -19.82
C VAL A 750 27.50 -10.70 -19.06
N PHE A 751 28.67 -10.55 -18.46
CA PHE A 751 29.00 -9.35 -17.67
C PHE A 751 29.87 -8.36 -18.46
N SER A 752 29.78 -8.37 -19.78
CA SER A 752 30.65 -7.54 -20.63
C SER A 752 30.46 -6.05 -20.38
N ASP A 753 29.23 -5.58 -20.17
CA ASP A 753 28.90 -4.17 -19.91
C ASP A 753 29.50 -3.64 -18.61
N LEU A 754 29.58 -4.47 -17.57
CA LEU A 754 30.17 -4.14 -16.27
C LEU A 754 31.71 -4.03 -16.30
N THR A 755 32.32 -4.34 -17.44
CA THR A 755 33.79 -4.36 -17.61
C THR A 755 34.30 -3.28 -18.57
N VAL A 756 33.45 -2.33 -19.00
CA VAL A 756 33.77 -1.29 -20.00
C VAL A 756 34.34 0.00 -19.36
N VAL A 757 35.32 0.62 -20.02
CA VAL A 757 36.20 1.72 -19.54
C VAL A 757 35.69 3.10 -20.03
N PRO A 758 35.64 4.15 -19.18
CA PRO A 758 36.85 4.95 -18.88
C PRO A 758 37.32 4.99 -17.42
N VAL A 759 36.61 4.40 -16.45
CA VAL A 759 37.00 4.36 -15.03
C VAL A 759 36.66 2.96 -14.49
N VAL A 760 37.48 2.45 -13.55
CA VAL A 760 37.39 1.20 -12.76
C VAL A 760 36.18 0.27 -13.07
N PRO A 761 36.37 -1.02 -13.39
CA PRO A 761 35.26 -1.94 -13.65
C PRO A 761 34.25 -1.95 -12.49
N ASP A 762 32.96 -2.05 -12.81
CA ASP A 762 31.89 -2.03 -11.80
C ASP A 762 31.72 -3.38 -11.10
N ILE A 763 32.30 -4.46 -11.65
CA ILE A 763 32.23 -5.82 -11.11
C ILE A 763 33.58 -6.31 -10.58
N TYR A 764 33.53 -7.06 -9.46
CA TYR A 764 34.70 -7.70 -8.85
C TYR A 764 34.70 -9.23 -8.99
N GLN A 765 33.61 -9.90 -8.61
CA GLN A 765 33.56 -11.37 -8.56
C GLN A 765 32.16 -11.93 -8.84
N VAL A 766 32.10 -13.08 -9.51
CA VAL A 766 30.88 -13.89 -9.67
C VAL A 766 31.16 -15.29 -9.17
N LYS A 767 30.23 -15.88 -8.42
CA LYS A 767 30.34 -17.26 -7.96
C LYS A 767 28.97 -17.94 -7.87
N ASN A 768 28.98 -19.26 -8.04
CA ASN A 768 27.88 -20.13 -7.66
C ASN A 768 28.34 -21.04 -6.49
N GLN A 769 27.56 -22.06 -6.17
CA GLN A 769 27.86 -22.95 -5.05
C GLN A 769 29.20 -23.69 -5.16
N THR A 770 29.69 -23.95 -6.38
CA THR A 770 30.83 -24.86 -6.62
C THR A 770 32.02 -24.22 -7.33
N HIS A 771 31.85 -23.07 -7.99
CA HIS A 771 32.85 -22.40 -8.80
C HIS A 771 32.83 -20.88 -8.61
N SER A 772 33.93 -20.20 -8.95
CA SER A 772 34.02 -18.74 -8.90
C SER A 772 34.93 -18.16 -9.97
N SER A 773 34.71 -16.89 -10.32
CA SER A 773 35.55 -16.11 -11.22
C SER A 773 35.65 -14.67 -10.75
N THR A 774 36.87 -14.11 -10.79
CA THR A 774 37.18 -12.75 -10.35
C THR A 774 37.75 -11.94 -11.51
N TYR A 775 37.30 -10.70 -11.65
CA TYR A 775 37.75 -9.80 -12.70
C TYR A 775 38.97 -8.99 -12.24
N PHE A 776 40.01 -8.92 -13.07
CA PHE A 776 41.19 -8.10 -12.82
C PHE A 776 41.44 -7.14 -13.99
N ASP A 777 41.67 -5.86 -13.69
CA ASP A 777 42.14 -4.86 -14.66
C ASP A 777 43.63 -4.49 -14.43
N PRO A 778 44.53 -4.63 -15.42
CA PRO A 778 44.36 -5.32 -16.71
C PRO A 778 44.59 -6.83 -16.57
N GLY A 779 43.66 -7.67 -17.03
CA GLY A 779 43.78 -9.13 -16.92
C GLY A 779 42.58 -9.96 -17.34
N GLY A 780 41.36 -9.42 -17.27
CA GLY A 780 40.12 -10.13 -17.54
C GLY A 780 39.72 -11.09 -16.41
N TRP A 781 38.80 -12.02 -16.71
CA TRP A 781 38.30 -13.02 -15.77
C TRP A 781 39.34 -14.10 -15.45
N ILE A 782 39.52 -14.39 -14.16
CA ILE A 782 40.36 -15.47 -13.64
C ILE A 782 39.54 -16.31 -12.66
N GLY A 783 39.41 -17.61 -12.92
CA GLY A 783 38.64 -18.53 -12.09
C GLY A 783 38.32 -19.84 -12.78
N ASP A 784 37.48 -20.65 -12.15
CA ASP A 784 36.95 -21.91 -12.67
C ASP A 784 35.46 -21.82 -13.08
N LEU A 785 34.76 -20.74 -12.72
CA LEU A 785 33.43 -20.44 -13.25
C LEU A 785 33.56 -19.80 -14.64
N ASN A 786 33.47 -20.61 -15.69
CA ASN A 786 33.63 -20.14 -17.06
C ASN A 786 32.30 -19.81 -17.74
N ASN A 787 31.24 -20.52 -17.38
CA ASN A 787 29.89 -20.35 -17.92
C ASN A 787 28.88 -20.34 -16.78
N LEU A 788 27.76 -19.66 -16.97
CA LEU A 788 26.62 -19.65 -16.06
C LEU A 788 25.71 -20.84 -16.39
N THR A 789 25.51 -21.75 -15.45
CA THR A 789 24.60 -22.89 -15.62
C THR A 789 23.17 -22.48 -15.32
N VAL A 790 22.24 -22.91 -16.17
CA VAL A 790 20.80 -22.76 -15.88
C VAL A 790 20.41 -23.53 -14.62
N GLY A 791 19.58 -22.89 -13.79
CA GLY A 791 19.12 -23.43 -12.51
C GLY A 791 20.05 -23.14 -11.33
N ASP A 792 21.28 -22.67 -11.57
CA ASP A 792 22.18 -22.24 -10.50
C ASP A 792 21.77 -20.87 -9.95
N GLY A 793 21.89 -20.71 -8.63
CA GLY A 793 21.91 -19.41 -7.98
C GLY A 793 23.31 -18.80 -7.98
N PHE A 794 23.42 -17.50 -8.26
CA PHE A 794 24.69 -16.77 -8.28
C PHE A 794 24.77 -15.71 -7.19
N LYS A 795 26.00 -15.41 -6.77
CA LYS A 795 26.34 -14.23 -5.98
C LYS A 795 27.33 -13.39 -6.76
N VAL A 796 27.00 -12.12 -6.98
CA VAL A 796 27.80 -11.15 -7.74
C VAL A 796 28.27 -10.05 -6.80
N SER A 797 29.57 -9.83 -6.72
CA SER A 797 30.20 -8.74 -5.97
C SER A 797 30.54 -7.62 -6.92
N MET A 798 29.92 -6.46 -6.67
CA MET A 798 30.08 -5.21 -7.39
C MET A 798 31.02 -4.26 -6.64
N ILE A 799 31.77 -3.46 -7.38
CA ILE A 799 32.60 -2.36 -6.90
C ILE A 799 31.80 -1.06 -6.85
N ASN A 800 30.91 -0.84 -7.81
CA ASN A 800 29.96 0.28 -7.81
C ASN A 800 28.58 -0.26 -8.16
N ALA A 801 27.52 0.41 -7.70
CA ALA A 801 26.17 0.12 -8.16
C ALA A 801 26.05 0.36 -9.68
N TYR A 802 25.20 -0.44 -10.32
CA TYR A 802 24.92 -0.42 -11.75
C TYR A 802 23.42 -0.60 -11.97
N ASP A 803 22.77 0.46 -12.44
CA ASP A 803 21.34 0.49 -12.72
C ASP A 803 21.06 -0.15 -14.09
N ASP A 804 19.87 -0.72 -14.27
CA ASP A 804 19.40 -1.28 -15.55
C ASP A 804 20.35 -2.35 -16.15
N PHE A 805 20.82 -3.31 -15.33
CA PHE A 805 21.58 -4.45 -15.86
C PHE A 805 20.65 -5.35 -16.69
N ILE A 806 21.00 -5.55 -17.96
CA ILE A 806 20.20 -6.34 -18.91
C ILE A 806 20.85 -7.71 -19.15
N PHE A 807 20.07 -8.77 -18.92
CA PHE A 807 20.43 -10.14 -19.26
C PHE A 807 19.52 -10.66 -20.38
N SER A 808 20.08 -10.94 -21.55
CA SER A 808 19.33 -11.36 -22.73
C SER A 808 19.49 -12.86 -23.05
N GLY A 809 18.40 -13.57 -23.35
CA GLY A 809 18.43 -14.97 -23.75
C GLY A 809 17.08 -15.56 -24.15
N THR A 810 17.04 -16.82 -24.57
CA THR A 810 15.78 -17.54 -24.85
C THR A 810 15.10 -17.95 -23.55
N LYS A 811 13.77 -17.86 -23.48
CA LYS A 811 13.03 -18.28 -22.28
C LYS A 811 13.24 -19.75 -21.96
N LEU A 812 13.33 -20.05 -20.68
CA LEU A 812 13.40 -21.42 -20.16
C LEU A 812 11.99 -21.93 -19.85
N ASN A 813 11.72 -23.19 -20.22
CA ASN A 813 10.50 -23.88 -19.83
C ASN A 813 10.65 -24.43 -18.40
N PRO A 814 9.87 -23.97 -17.41
CA PRO A 814 10.04 -24.37 -16.01
C PRO A 814 9.78 -25.86 -15.75
N ILE A 815 8.94 -26.51 -16.56
CA ILE A 815 8.63 -27.94 -16.44
C ILE A 815 9.75 -28.81 -17.02
N LEU A 816 10.37 -28.36 -18.12
CA LEU A 816 11.44 -29.09 -18.81
C LEU A 816 12.84 -28.78 -18.25
N THR A 817 12.92 -27.90 -17.25
CA THR A 817 14.18 -27.49 -16.61
C THR A 817 14.20 -27.89 -15.14
N PRO A 818 14.13 -29.20 -14.81
CA PRO A 818 14.21 -29.65 -13.43
C PRO A 818 15.59 -29.37 -12.85
N ILE A 819 15.64 -28.87 -11.62
CA ILE A 819 16.88 -28.58 -10.90
C ILE A 819 17.12 -29.68 -9.88
N ALA A 820 18.22 -30.42 -10.04
CA ALA A 820 18.63 -31.45 -9.10
C ALA A 820 19.15 -30.79 -7.81
N LEU A 821 18.56 -31.15 -6.67
CA LEU A 821 18.95 -30.67 -5.35
C LEU A 821 19.56 -31.81 -4.54
N ASP A 822 20.75 -31.58 -4.01
CA ASP A 822 21.38 -32.48 -3.06
C ASP A 822 20.79 -32.30 -1.66
N ALA A 823 21.01 -33.26 -0.76
CA ALA A 823 20.73 -33.03 0.65
C ALA A 823 21.58 -31.86 1.20
N ASN A 824 21.05 -31.12 2.17
CA ASN A 824 21.57 -29.88 2.76
C ASN A 824 21.38 -28.65 1.84
N TRP A 825 22.29 -27.67 1.90
CA TRP A 825 22.17 -26.39 1.20
C TRP A 825 22.41 -26.51 -0.31
N ASN A 826 21.54 -25.88 -1.10
CA ASN A 826 21.61 -25.75 -2.55
C ASN A 826 21.42 -24.27 -2.93
N TRP A 827 22.21 -23.76 -3.88
CA TRP A 827 22.01 -22.41 -4.44
C TRP A 827 21.24 -22.52 -5.75
N VAL A 828 20.02 -22.01 -5.75
CA VAL A 828 19.00 -22.33 -6.76
C VAL A 828 18.52 -21.05 -7.43
N GLY A 829 18.48 -21.08 -8.76
CA GLY A 829 17.88 -20.03 -9.57
C GLY A 829 16.38 -20.21 -9.75
N TYR A 830 15.68 -19.09 -9.97
CA TYR A 830 14.25 -19.08 -10.22
C TYR A 830 13.98 -19.07 -11.72
N VAL A 831 13.43 -20.17 -12.25
CA VAL A 831 13.21 -20.39 -13.70
C VAL A 831 11.93 -19.75 -14.26
N PRO A 832 10.81 -19.64 -13.51
CA PRO A 832 9.61 -19.00 -14.04
C PRO A 832 9.80 -17.54 -14.45
N GLN A 833 8.92 -17.07 -15.33
CA GLN A 833 8.97 -15.69 -15.88
C GLN A 833 8.17 -14.69 -15.03
N ASN A 834 7.25 -15.18 -14.19
CA ASN A 834 6.42 -14.40 -13.30
C ASN A 834 6.66 -14.86 -11.86
N SER A 835 6.31 -14.04 -10.88
CA SER A 835 6.37 -14.44 -9.47
C SER A 835 5.38 -15.57 -9.14
N LEU A 836 5.76 -16.45 -8.22
CA LEU A 836 4.87 -17.48 -7.65
C LEU A 836 4.88 -17.40 -6.13
N THR A 837 3.73 -17.69 -5.51
CA THR A 837 3.68 -17.91 -4.06
C THR A 837 4.65 -19.02 -3.66
N LEU A 838 5.26 -18.91 -2.48
CA LEU A 838 6.28 -19.84 -2.02
C LEU A 838 5.80 -21.29 -2.08
N GLU A 839 4.58 -21.55 -1.59
CA GLU A 839 3.96 -22.88 -1.59
C GLU A 839 3.78 -23.46 -3.00
N SER A 840 3.40 -22.62 -3.97
CA SER A 840 3.20 -23.06 -5.36
C SER A 840 4.53 -23.31 -6.06
N ALA A 841 5.54 -22.47 -5.79
CA ALA A 841 6.84 -22.53 -6.45
C ALA A 841 7.62 -23.81 -6.11
N ILE A 842 7.57 -24.26 -4.86
CA ILE A 842 8.36 -25.40 -4.35
C ILE A 842 7.53 -26.67 -4.17
N ILE A 843 6.32 -26.73 -4.73
CA ILE A 843 5.38 -27.83 -4.50
C ILE A 843 5.96 -29.21 -4.80
N SER A 844 6.85 -29.32 -5.80
CA SER A 844 7.48 -30.59 -6.18
C SER A 844 8.44 -31.14 -5.12
N ILE A 845 8.96 -30.27 -4.22
CA ILE A 845 9.91 -30.62 -3.16
C ILE A 845 9.34 -30.40 -1.76
N ALA A 846 8.05 -30.10 -1.62
CA ALA A 846 7.40 -29.75 -0.36
C ALA A 846 7.58 -30.81 0.75
N GLY A 847 7.84 -32.07 0.38
CA GLY A 847 8.10 -33.15 1.34
C GLY A 847 9.52 -33.19 1.91
N ASN A 848 10.49 -32.51 1.27
CA ASN A 848 11.92 -32.65 1.56
C ASN A 848 12.61 -31.31 1.88
N ILE A 849 11.98 -30.17 1.59
CA ILE A 849 12.51 -28.84 1.92
C ILE A 849 12.27 -28.48 3.39
N GLU A 850 13.27 -27.89 4.05
CA GLU A 850 13.14 -27.42 5.44
C GLU A 850 13.30 -25.90 5.56
N VAL A 851 14.15 -25.28 4.74
CA VAL A 851 14.47 -23.84 4.82
C VAL A 851 14.67 -23.27 3.42
N ILE A 852 14.21 -22.05 3.21
CA ILE A 852 14.48 -21.28 2.00
C ILE A 852 14.77 -19.83 2.36
N LYS A 853 15.73 -19.20 1.66
CA LYS A 853 16.07 -17.79 1.88
C LYS A 853 16.63 -17.14 0.63
N ASN A 854 16.35 -15.85 0.42
CA ASN A 854 17.10 -14.99 -0.48
C ASN A 854 18.02 -14.08 0.36
N GLN A 855 18.54 -12.99 -0.20
CA GLN A 855 19.49 -12.11 0.51
C GLN A 855 18.88 -11.44 1.75
N THR A 856 17.62 -11.01 1.69
CA THR A 856 16.97 -10.17 2.72
C THR A 856 15.77 -10.81 3.40
N GLN A 857 15.28 -11.94 2.90
CA GLN A 857 14.10 -12.65 3.40
C GLN A 857 14.35 -14.16 3.52
N SER A 858 13.62 -14.82 4.40
CA SER A 858 13.66 -16.27 4.59
C SER A 858 12.35 -16.87 5.11
N ALA A 859 12.22 -18.18 4.95
CA ALA A 859 11.15 -18.97 5.53
C ALA A 859 11.67 -20.35 5.97
N VAL A 860 11.12 -20.85 7.09
CA VAL A 860 11.41 -22.17 7.65
C VAL A 860 10.12 -22.98 7.69
N TYR A 861 10.19 -24.24 7.30
CA TYR A 861 9.05 -25.15 7.33
C TYR A 861 8.88 -25.78 8.72
N SER A 862 7.69 -25.66 9.28
CA SER A 862 7.30 -26.29 10.55
C SER A 862 5.93 -26.98 10.42
N SER A 863 4.85 -26.39 10.95
CA SER A 863 3.45 -26.80 10.68
C SER A 863 2.84 -26.10 9.45
N GLY A 864 3.68 -25.35 8.75
CA GLY A 864 3.45 -24.46 7.61
C GLY A 864 4.71 -23.61 7.42
N TRP A 865 4.71 -22.73 6.42
CA TRP A 865 5.82 -21.80 6.21
C TRP A 865 5.80 -20.66 7.23
N VAL A 866 6.93 -20.47 7.91
CA VAL A 866 7.11 -19.44 8.94
C VAL A 866 8.27 -18.54 8.53
N GLY A 867 7.99 -17.26 8.32
CA GLY A 867 9.00 -16.26 7.97
C GLY A 867 8.43 -15.07 7.18
N ASP A 868 9.33 -14.27 6.62
CA ASP A 868 9.03 -13.07 5.85
C ASP A 868 9.10 -13.27 4.32
N LEU A 869 9.65 -14.39 3.84
CA LEU A 869 9.57 -14.80 2.43
C LEU A 869 8.23 -15.48 2.11
N THR A 870 7.37 -14.82 1.32
CA THR A 870 6.05 -15.35 0.91
C THR A 870 5.95 -15.71 -0.56
N ASP A 871 6.80 -15.13 -1.40
CA ASP A 871 6.75 -15.24 -2.86
C ASP A 871 8.18 -15.36 -3.41
N MET A 872 8.32 -16.03 -4.55
CA MET A 872 9.58 -16.16 -5.28
C MET A 872 9.49 -15.39 -6.61
N TYR A 873 10.53 -14.61 -6.92
CA TYR A 873 10.60 -13.70 -8.07
C TYR A 873 11.72 -14.07 -9.06
N PRO A 874 11.52 -13.79 -10.37
CA PRO A 874 12.58 -13.75 -11.39
C PRO A 874 13.74 -12.84 -10.98
N GLY A 875 14.95 -13.18 -11.44
CA GLY A 875 16.16 -12.39 -11.17
C GLY A 875 16.78 -12.63 -9.79
N ILE A 876 16.06 -13.26 -8.84
CA ILE A 876 16.53 -13.49 -7.47
C ILE A 876 17.07 -14.92 -7.32
N SER A 877 18.19 -15.06 -6.61
CA SER A 877 18.76 -16.36 -6.21
C SER A 877 18.33 -16.76 -4.80
N TYR A 878 18.09 -18.06 -4.61
CA TYR A 878 17.63 -18.64 -3.35
C TYR A 878 18.59 -19.70 -2.83
N LEU A 879 18.74 -19.76 -1.51
CA LEU A 879 19.39 -20.85 -0.80
C LEU A 879 18.30 -21.75 -0.21
N ILE A 880 18.33 -23.02 -0.59
CA ILE A 880 17.36 -24.03 -0.15
C ILE A 880 18.08 -25.09 0.68
N TYR A 881 17.60 -25.37 1.88
CA TYR A 881 18.05 -26.49 2.70
C TYR A 881 17.10 -27.68 2.56
N MET A 882 17.65 -28.80 2.10
CA MET A 882 16.93 -30.04 1.84
C MET A 882 17.27 -31.12 2.88
N ALA A 883 16.26 -31.81 3.40
CA ALA A 883 16.43 -32.97 4.26
C ALA A 883 17.03 -34.17 3.51
N GLU A 884 16.54 -34.43 2.30
CA GLU A 884 17.02 -35.47 1.38
C GLU A 884 17.13 -34.88 -0.03
N SER A 885 17.95 -35.50 -0.89
CA SER A 885 18.08 -35.08 -2.29
C SER A 885 16.76 -35.26 -3.03
N ASP A 886 16.38 -34.28 -3.85
CA ASP A 886 15.14 -34.28 -4.65
C ASP A 886 15.30 -33.45 -5.93
N SER A 887 14.26 -33.36 -6.76
CA SER A 887 14.26 -32.56 -7.98
C SER A 887 13.20 -31.46 -7.91
N LEU A 888 13.64 -30.20 -7.99
CA LEU A 888 12.75 -29.05 -8.07
C LEU A 888 12.25 -28.89 -9.51
N THR A 889 10.93 -28.91 -9.68
CA THR A 889 10.24 -28.65 -10.94
C THR A 889 9.18 -27.59 -10.68
N TYR A 890 9.34 -26.42 -11.29
CA TYR A 890 8.39 -25.33 -11.16
C TYR A 890 7.13 -25.60 -12.03
N PRO A 891 5.93 -25.14 -11.60
CA PRO A 891 4.70 -25.34 -12.37
C PRO A 891 4.66 -24.51 -13.66
N ALA A 892 3.81 -24.90 -14.63
CA ALA A 892 3.54 -24.12 -15.84
C ALA A 892 2.97 -22.73 -15.49
N ASN A 893 3.38 -21.72 -16.24
CA ASN A 893 2.98 -20.33 -16.05
C ASN A 893 1.44 -20.17 -16.12
N THR A 894 0.77 -20.06 -14.98
CA THR A 894 -0.59 -19.51 -14.90
C THR A 894 -0.48 -18.00 -14.64
N VAL A 895 -1.19 -17.25 -15.47
CA VAL A 895 -1.17 -15.79 -15.61
C VAL A 895 -1.23 -15.06 -14.25
N ALA A 896 -0.17 -14.32 -13.90
CA ALA A 896 -0.21 -13.10 -13.06
C ALA A 896 1.15 -12.38 -13.14
N ASP A 897 1.14 -11.17 -13.69
CA ASP A 897 2.29 -10.29 -13.78
C ASP A 897 2.37 -9.45 -12.48
N ARG A 898 3.42 -9.64 -11.69
CA ARG A 898 3.79 -8.78 -10.56
C ARG A 898 5.30 -8.59 -10.56
N SER A 899 5.72 -7.48 -11.14
CA SER A 899 7.11 -7.16 -11.45
C SER A 899 7.82 -6.34 -10.37
N SER A 900 7.67 -6.70 -9.08
CA SER A 900 8.60 -6.29 -8.01
C SER A 900 8.33 -7.03 -6.70
N PRO A 901 9.38 -7.41 -5.93
CA PRO A 901 9.21 -7.90 -4.57
C PRO A 901 8.60 -6.79 -3.69
N PRO A 902 7.64 -7.11 -2.80
CA PRO A 902 7.17 -6.15 -1.81
C PRO A 902 8.33 -5.81 -0.87
N VAL A 903 8.79 -4.56 -0.90
CA VAL A 903 9.41 -3.93 0.27
C VAL A 903 8.35 -4.00 1.37
N SER A 904 8.69 -4.36 2.61
CA SER A 904 7.67 -4.47 3.68
C SER A 904 7.09 -3.09 4.01
N GLU A 905 6.03 -2.69 3.31
CA GLU A 905 5.46 -1.34 3.30
C GLU A 905 4.83 -0.90 4.63
N ILE A 906 4.75 -1.78 5.64
CA ILE A 906 4.13 -1.45 6.93
C ILE A 906 5.16 -1.07 8.00
N SER A 907 6.41 -1.53 7.93
CA SER A 907 7.39 -1.31 9.01
C SER A 907 8.26 -0.05 8.82
N SER A 908 8.30 0.53 7.63
CA SER A 908 9.15 1.69 7.31
C SER A 908 8.57 3.03 7.76
N ILE A 909 7.24 3.11 7.95
CA ILE A 909 6.55 4.39 8.19
C ILE A 909 6.80 4.91 9.62
N TYR A 910 6.98 4.01 10.60
CA TYR A 910 7.05 4.40 12.01
C TYR A 910 8.49 4.64 12.52
N ALA A 911 9.49 3.96 11.97
CA ALA A 911 10.85 3.95 12.54
C ALA A 911 11.96 4.57 11.66
N ASN A 912 11.70 4.84 10.37
CA ASN A 912 12.69 5.34 9.39
C ASN A 912 14.03 4.54 9.38
N TRP A 913 13.98 3.21 9.55
CA TRP A 913 15.18 2.35 9.53
C TRP A 913 15.51 1.85 8.12
N GLU A 914 16.77 1.99 7.72
CA GLU A 914 17.29 1.52 6.43
C GLU A 914 18.09 0.23 6.62
N LEU A 915 17.65 -0.85 5.97
CA LEU A 915 18.30 -2.17 6.05
C LEU A 915 19.65 -2.16 5.34
N LEU A 916 20.67 -2.73 5.99
CA LEU A 916 22.00 -2.90 5.42
C LEU A 916 21.94 -3.66 4.07
N SER A 917 22.47 -3.06 3.02
CA SER A 917 22.50 -3.64 1.67
C SER A 917 23.83 -4.36 1.39
N GLY A 918 23.91 -5.12 0.28
CA GLY A 918 25.19 -5.60 -0.25
C GLY A 918 25.81 -6.78 0.51
N THR A 919 25.04 -7.54 1.29
CA THR A 919 25.57 -8.60 2.16
C THR A 919 25.72 -9.96 1.44
N GLU A 920 26.84 -10.65 1.69
CA GLU A 920 27.11 -11.98 1.15
C GLU A 920 26.31 -13.07 1.87
N HIS A 921 26.05 -12.87 3.15
CA HIS A 921 25.44 -13.84 4.04
C HIS A 921 24.27 -13.22 4.82
N ASN A 922 23.42 -14.09 5.33
CA ASN A 922 22.43 -13.74 6.34
C ASN A 922 22.30 -14.89 7.35
N MET A 923 21.57 -14.63 8.43
CA MET A 923 21.13 -15.63 9.40
C MET A 923 19.66 -15.46 9.71
N ILE A 924 19.06 -16.49 10.31
CA ILE A 924 17.64 -16.46 10.72
C ILE A 924 17.61 -16.43 12.23
N VAL A 925 16.84 -15.50 12.80
CA VAL A 925 16.64 -15.42 14.25
C VAL A 925 15.14 -15.47 14.56
N MET A 926 14.77 -16.41 15.43
CA MET A 926 13.42 -16.53 15.99
C MET A 926 13.51 -16.20 17.47
N ALA A 927 13.01 -15.03 17.85
CA ALA A 927 13.16 -14.50 19.19
C ALA A 927 11.81 -14.13 19.79
N LYS A 928 11.58 -14.61 21.01
CA LYS A 928 10.51 -14.14 21.87
C LYS A 928 11.06 -12.97 22.68
N LEU A 929 10.51 -11.80 22.42
CA LEU A 929 10.97 -10.55 23.01
C LEU A 929 10.08 -10.22 24.20
N LEU A 930 10.71 -10.03 25.35
CA LEU A 930 10.04 -9.86 26.62
C LEU A 930 10.54 -8.60 27.33
N HIS A 931 9.64 -7.91 28.02
CA HIS A 931 10.01 -6.95 29.05
C HIS A 931 10.46 -7.67 30.33
N GLU A 932 11.11 -6.97 31.27
CA GLU A 932 11.58 -7.56 32.54
C GLU A 932 10.45 -8.22 33.37
N ASP A 933 9.20 -7.81 33.17
CA ASP A 933 8.01 -8.38 33.82
C ASP A 933 7.46 -9.64 33.14
N ASN A 934 8.12 -10.12 32.08
CA ASN A 934 7.72 -11.22 31.19
C ASN A 934 6.49 -10.94 30.29
N THR A 935 6.10 -9.68 30.11
CA THR A 935 5.14 -9.31 29.05
C THR A 935 5.82 -9.36 27.69
N ILE A 936 5.06 -9.66 26.63
CA ILE A 936 5.58 -9.82 25.27
C ILE A 936 5.61 -8.45 24.59
N VAL A 937 6.72 -8.14 23.92
CA VAL A 937 6.81 -7.00 23.01
C VAL A 937 5.90 -7.28 21.81
N SER A 938 4.76 -6.59 21.73
CA SER A 938 3.71 -6.80 20.73
C SER A 938 3.89 -5.89 19.50
N PRO A 939 3.52 -6.33 18.28
CA PRO A 939 3.55 -5.48 17.09
C PRO A 939 2.55 -4.33 17.12
N GLU A 940 1.53 -4.38 17.99
CA GLU A 940 0.56 -3.28 18.16
C GLU A 940 1.26 -2.03 18.76
N GLU A 941 2.21 -2.25 19.67
CA GLU A 941 2.91 -1.18 20.40
C GLU A 941 4.29 -0.87 19.84
N TYR A 942 4.97 -1.86 19.24
CA TYR A 942 6.37 -1.75 18.85
C TYR A 942 6.65 -2.22 17.43
N THR A 943 7.54 -1.50 16.75
CA THR A 943 8.33 -1.99 15.63
C THR A 943 9.66 -2.50 16.18
N VAL A 944 10.17 -3.62 15.68
CA VAL A 944 11.42 -4.22 16.18
C VAL A 944 12.43 -4.45 15.08
N GLY A 945 13.69 -4.13 15.34
CA GLY A 945 14.81 -4.37 14.45
C GLY A 945 16.01 -4.97 15.18
N ILE A 946 17.02 -5.38 14.42
CA ILE A 946 18.30 -5.87 14.94
C ILE A 946 19.41 -4.97 14.42
N PHE A 947 20.26 -4.49 15.32
CA PHE A 947 21.28 -3.48 15.06
C PHE A 947 22.66 -3.90 15.57
N ASP A 948 23.71 -3.42 14.91
CA ASP A 948 25.09 -3.58 15.39
C ASP A 948 25.54 -2.46 16.35
N GLU A 949 26.79 -2.51 16.80
CA GLU A 949 27.37 -1.51 17.70
C GLU A 949 27.48 -0.09 17.08
N ASP A 950 27.43 0.01 15.74
CA ASP A 950 27.45 1.27 14.99
C ASP A 950 26.04 1.78 14.64
N ASN A 951 24.99 1.11 15.14
CA ASN A 951 23.57 1.34 14.86
C ASN A 951 23.17 1.14 13.38
N ALA A 952 23.90 0.30 12.62
CA ALA A 952 23.44 -0.15 11.31
C ALA A 952 22.30 -1.17 11.49
N CYS A 953 21.22 -1.06 10.70
CA CYS A 953 20.10 -1.99 10.79
C CYS A 953 20.39 -3.25 9.98
N HIS A 954 20.43 -4.40 10.65
CA HIS A 954 20.66 -5.71 10.04
C HIS A 954 19.37 -6.50 9.79
N SER A 955 18.25 -6.12 10.38
CA SER A 955 16.96 -6.76 10.14
C SER A 955 15.81 -5.91 10.68
N ILE A 956 14.64 -6.04 10.06
CA ILE A 956 13.37 -5.55 10.61
C ILE A 956 12.48 -6.77 10.83
N GLY A 957 11.94 -6.89 12.05
CA GLY A 957 11.24 -8.08 12.51
C GLY A 957 9.82 -8.21 11.99
N LYS A 958 9.42 -9.44 11.68
CA LYS A 958 8.04 -9.82 11.40
C LYS A 958 7.44 -10.60 12.56
N TYR A 959 6.32 -10.13 13.10
CA TYR A 959 5.64 -10.84 14.19
C TYR A 959 4.86 -12.05 13.66
N MET A 960 5.08 -13.22 14.27
CA MET A 960 4.49 -14.51 13.86
C MET A 960 3.41 -15.01 14.84
N GLY A 961 2.87 -14.14 15.69
CA GLY A 961 1.81 -14.46 16.66
C GLY A 961 2.31 -14.82 18.06
N ASP A 962 3.42 -15.57 18.16
CA ASP A 962 4.02 -15.96 19.46
C ASP A 962 5.46 -15.44 19.64
N PHE A 963 6.14 -15.08 18.55
CA PHE A 963 7.52 -14.62 18.52
C PHE A 963 7.78 -13.72 17.30
N TRP A 964 8.94 -13.07 17.28
CA TRP A 964 9.42 -12.26 16.16
C TRP A 964 10.42 -13.05 15.32
N TYR A 965 10.23 -12.99 14.00
CA TYR A 965 11.08 -13.61 13.00
C TYR A 965 11.93 -12.54 12.31
N PHE A 966 13.23 -12.82 12.16
CA PHE A 966 14.19 -11.91 11.56
C PHE A 966 15.06 -12.64 10.54
N THR A 967 15.10 -12.13 9.31
CA THR A 967 16.21 -12.39 8.39
C THR A 967 17.27 -11.33 8.59
N VAL A 968 18.39 -11.72 9.20
CA VAL A 968 19.45 -10.81 9.63
C VAL A 968 20.59 -10.84 8.62
N VAL A 969 20.76 -9.74 7.89
CA VAL A 969 21.79 -9.62 6.86
C VAL A 969 23.14 -9.26 7.48
N GLY A 970 24.27 -9.72 6.93
CA GLY A 970 25.58 -9.33 7.47
C GLY A 970 26.77 -10.10 6.89
N ASN A 971 27.98 -9.61 7.14
CA ASN A 971 29.20 -10.19 6.58
C ASN A 971 30.25 -10.59 7.64
N ASP A 972 30.32 -9.87 8.76
CA ASP A 972 31.39 -10.02 9.75
C ASP A 972 30.91 -10.80 10.99
N GLU A 973 31.49 -11.99 11.22
CA GLU A 973 31.18 -12.86 12.37
C GLU A 973 31.66 -12.29 13.71
N THR A 974 32.42 -11.19 13.70
CA THR A 974 32.78 -10.46 14.92
C THR A 974 31.71 -9.47 15.36
N THR A 975 30.71 -9.20 14.51
CA THR A 975 29.62 -8.27 14.78
C THR A 975 28.76 -8.74 15.94
N LYS A 976 28.58 -7.87 16.93
CA LYS A 976 27.61 -8.04 18.01
C LYS A 976 26.32 -7.35 17.64
N LEU A 977 25.22 -8.05 17.82
CA LEU A 977 23.90 -7.61 17.44
C LEU A 977 23.03 -7.49 18.68
N HIS A 978 22.31 -6.39 18.76
CA HIS A 978 21.30 -6.15 19.78
C HIS A 978 19.94 -5.95 19.09
N PHE A 979 18.88 -6.27 19.81
CA PHE A 979 17.52 -6.00 19.32
C PHE A 979 17.15 -4.60 19.77
N THR A 980 16.43 -3.88 18.92
CA THR A 980 15.94 -2.54 19.24
C THR A 980 14.44 -2.51 19.01
N THR A 981 13.71 -2.15 20.05
CA THR A 981 12.29 -1.81 19.96
C THR A 981 12.16 -0.34 19.63
N HIS A 982 11.18 0.03 18.82
CA HIS A 982 10.72 1.39 18.57
C HIS A 982 9.24 1.43 18.92
N HIS A 983 8.87 2.18 19.95
CA HIS A 983 7.49 2.32 20.35
C HIS A 983 6.73 3.16 19.33
N ASN A 984 5.70 2.59 18.71
CA ASN A 984 5.00 3.15 17.55
C ASN A 984 4.37 4.53 17.84
N LEU A 985 3.93 4.77 19.09
CA LEU A 985 3.35 6.05 19.52
C LEU A 985 4.38 7.07 20.03
N SER A 986 5.23 6.71 21.00
CA SER A 986 6.16 7.65 21.65
C SER A 986 7.45 7.90 20.87
N GLY A 987 7.75 7.09 19.84
CA GLY A 987 9.01 7.16 19.09
C GLY A 987 10.24 6.71 19.89
N ILE A 988 10.06 6.23 21.12
CA ILE A 988 11.16 5.83 21.99
C ILE A 988 11.76 4.52 21.48
N THR A 989 13.08 4.52 21.30
CA THR A 989 13.85 3.33 20.97
C THR A 989 14.53 2.74 22.20
N THR A 990 14.44 1.42 22.39
CA THR A 990 15.14 0.72 23.48
C THR A 990 15.85 -0.52 22.99
N ASN A 991 17.09 -0.68 23.43
CA ASN A 991 17.95 -1.80 23.07
C ASN A 991 17.81 -2.95 24.08
N SER A 992 17.96 -4.19 23.61
CA SER A 992 17.99 -5.37 24.46
C SER A 992 19.24 -5.39 25.33
N ASP A 993 19.13 -5.97 26.52
CA ASP A 993 20.27 -6.08 27.45
C ASP A 993 21.29 -7.12 27.01
N GLU A 994 20.77 -8.14 26.36
CA GLU A 994 21.56 -9.22 25.80
C GLU A 994 21.86 -8.93 24.33
N THR A 995 23.06 -9.31 23.92
CA THR A 995 23.50 -9.26 22.52
C THR A 995 23.70 -10.67 21.99
N ILE A 996 23.32 -10.92 20.75
CA ILE A 996 23.72 -12.11 20.00
C ILE A 996 24.95 -11.81 19.14
N SER A 997 25.64 -12.84 18.65
CA SER A 997 26.72 -12.64 17.67
C SER A 997 26.16 -12.94 16.30
N TYR A 998 26.55 -12.16 15.30
CA TYR A 998 26.27 -12.52 13.92
C TYR A 998 27.04 -13.81 13.57
N GLU A 999 26.34 -14.78 13.01
CA GLU A 999 26.90 -16.05 12.56
C GLU A 999 26.38 -16.34 11.15
N ARG A 1000 27.28 -16.61 10.19
CA ARG A 1000 26.88 -16.76 8.79
C ARG A 1000 26.02 -18.01 8.59
N ASP A 1001 24.89 -17.84 7.90
CA ASP A 1001 24.05 -18.92 7.41
C ASP A 1001 23.48 -19.85 8.49
N ILE A 1002 23.37 -19.38 9.75
CA ILE A 1002 22.80 -20.14 10.87
C ILE A 1002 21.33 -19.79 11.12
N ILE A 1003 20.65 -20.66 11.86
CA ILE A 1003 19.33 -20.41 12.44
C ILE A 1003 19.46 -20.43 13.96
N ILE A 1004 19.03 -19.34 14.60
CA ILE A 1004 19.01 -19.18 16.06
C ILE A 1004 17.55 -19.22 16.52
N GLY A 1005 17.25 -20.13 17.46
CA GLY A 1005 15.88 -20.39 17.91
C GLY A 1005 15.12 -21.33 16.96
N ASN A 1006 13.90 -21.71 17.35
CA ASN A 1006 12.97 -22.44 16.50
C ASN A 1006 11.51 -22.07 16.85
N CYS A 1007 10.55 -22.53 16.05
CA CYS A 1007 9.14 -22.17 16.20
C CYS A 1007 8.51 -22.65 17.52
N GLU A 1008 9.02 -23.74 18.11
CA GLU A 1008 8.52 -24.30 19.38
C GLU A 1008 9.24 -23.70 20.60
N GLU A 1009 10.53 -23.40 20.44
CA GLU A 1009 11.42 -22.85 21.47
C GLU A 1009 12.25 -21.67 20.87
N PRO A 1010 11.63 -20.49 20.66
CA PRO A 1010 12.36 -19.30 20.23
C PRO A 1010 13.32 -18.83 21.34
N ILE A 1011 14.41 -18.14 20.98
CA ILE A 1011 15.29 -17.58 22.00
C ILE A 1011 14.58 -16.45 22.75
N GLU A 1012 14.77 -16.35 24.06
CA GLU A 1012 14.18 -15.27 24.84
C GLU A 1012 15.16 -14.11 24.94
N MET A 1013 14.72 -12.90 24.58
CA MET A 1013 15.50 -11.68 24.74
C MET A 1013 14.77 -10.75 25.68
N LEU A 1014 15.49 -10.26 26.68
CA LEU A 1014 14.96 -9.32 27.66
C LEU A 1014 15.33 -7.90 27.25
N PHE A 1015 14.34 -7.02 27.33
CA PHE A 1015 14.54 -5.58 27.35
C PHE A 1015 14.39 -5.11 28.79
N ASN A 1016 15.44 -4.44 29.32
CA ASN A 1016 15.27 -3.49 30.39
C ASN A 1016 14.09 -2.61 30.01
N ASN A 1017 13.11 -2.46 30.91
CA ASN A 1017 11.92 -1.66 30.63
C ASN A 1017 12.35 -0.37 29.89
N PRO A 1018 12.02 -0.22 28.58
CA PRO A 1018 11.82 1.11 28.03
C PRO A 1018 10.90 1.74 29.05
N ILE A 1019 11.28 2.92 29.56
CA ILE A 1019 10.51 3.75 30.51
C ILE A 1019 9.23 3.04 30.90
N THR A 1020 9.16 2.47 32.11
CA THR A 1020 7.85 2.20 32.68
C THR A 1020 7.12 3.51 32.52
N ILE A 1021 6.26 3.60 31.51
CA ILE A 1021 5.03 4.34 31.65
C ILE A 1021 4.42 3.53 32.77
N SER A 1022 4.81 3.88 34.00
CA SER A 1022 3.97 3.71 35.16
C SER A 1022 2.70 4.25 34.61
N SER A 1023 1.77 3.36 34.22
CA SER A 1023 0.45 3.70 33.73
C SER A 1023 0.09 4.94 34.52
N GLN A 1024 0.12 6.13 33.92
CA GLN A 1024 0.13 7.37 34.72
C GLN A 1024 -1.15 7.47 35.57
N LYS A 1025 -2.12 6.60 35.25
CA LYS A 1025 -3.40 6.35 35.88
C LYS A 1025 -3.43 5.16 36.84
N LEU A 1026 -4.30 5.25 37.84
CA LEU A 1026 -4.82 4.10 38.60
C LEU A 1026 -5.76 3.28 37.69
N LEU A 1027 -5.31 2.17 37.11
CA LEU A 1027 -6.13 1.33 36.22
C LEU A 1027 -6.79 0.17 36.98
N LEU A 1028 -8.09 -0.10 36.74
CA LEU A 1028 -8.79 -1.28 37.25
C LEU A 1028 -9.31 -2.14 36.10
N ASN A 1029 -8.71 -3.33 35.94
CA ASN A 1029 -9.09 -4.25 34.88
C ASN A 1029 -10.39 -5.01 35.20
N GLN A 1030 -11.10 -5.40 34.15
CA GLN A 1030 -12.28 -6.26 34.28
C GLN A 1030 -11.87 -7.61 34.87
N ASN A 1031 -12.62 -8.09 35.88
CA ASN A 1031 -12.29 -9.35 36.53
C ASN A 1031 -12.46 -10.55 35.57
N TYR A 1032 -11.58 -11.55 35.67
CA TYR A 1032 -11.66 -12.76 34.84
C TYR A 1032 -11.58 -14.04 35.68
N PRO A 1033 -12.47 -15.04 35.45
CA PRO A 1033 -13.62 -15.00 34.55
C PRO A 1033 -14.72 -14.01 35.02
N ASN A 1034 -15.59 -13.55 34.11
CA ASN A 1034 -16.83 -12.83 34.42
C ASN A 1034 -17.89 -13.17 33.34
N PRO A 1035 -18.98 -13.90 33.65
CA PRO A 1035 -19.41 -14.34 34.98
C PRO A 1035 -18.48 -15.37 35.62
N PHE A 1036 -18.47 -15.45 36.95
CA PHE A 1036 -17.55 -16.33 37.69
C PHE A 1036 -18.26 -17.25 38.70
N ASN A 1037 -17.62 -18.37 39.04
CA ASN A 1037 -18.12 -19.36 40.00
C ASN A 1037 -16.98 -20.17 40.66
N PRO A 1038 -16.79 -20.11 42.00
CA PRO A 1038 -17.08 -18.99 42.89
C PRO A 1038 -15.91 -18.00 42.96
N SER A 1039 -14.82 -18.18 42.19
CA SER A 1039 -13.65 -17.30 42.21
C SER A 1039 -13.39 -16.56 40.90
N THR A 1040 -12.80 -15.37 41.01
CA THR A 1040 -12.39 -14.51 39.90
C THR A 1040 -11.12 -13.75 40.27
N VAL A 1041 -10.36 -13.32 39.27
CA VAL A 1041 -9.14 -12.56 39.45
C VAL A 1041 -9.42 -11.09 39.12
N ILE A 1042 -9.01 -10.19 40.00
CA ILE A 1042 -9.09 -8.72 39.83
C ILE A 1042 -7.66 -8.21 39.71
N SER A 1043 -7.37 -7.49 38.63
CA SER A 1043 -6.08 -6.84 38.41
C SER A 1043 -6.23 -5.32 38.38
N TYR A 1044 -5.28 -4.59 38.94
CA TYR A 1044 -5.25 -3.13 38.95
C TYR A 1044 -3.81 -2.60 38.97
N SER A 1045 -3.54 -1.47 38.33
CA SER A 1045 -2.26 -0.76 38.39
C SER A 1045 -2.35 0.38 39.41
N ILE A 1046 -1.25 0.70 40.09
CA ILE A 1046 -1.14 1.96 40.82
C ILE A 1046 0.07 2.79 40.33
N PRO A 1047 -0.14 4.06 39.97
CA PRO A 1047 0.91 4.92 39.38
C PRO A 1047 1.90 5.44 40.41
N LYS A 1048 1.45 5.61 41.67
CA LYS A 1048 2.22 6.20 42.75
C LYS A 1048 2.06 5.39 44.02
N SER A 1049 3.17 5.17 44.72
CA SER A 1049 3.18 4.47 46.00
C SER A 1049 2.29 5.20 47.01
N GLY A 1050 1.32 4.49 47.58
CA GLY A 1050 0.30 5.10 48.44
C GLY A 1050 -0.63 4.08 49.10
N ILE A 1051 -1.60 4.58 49.86
CA ILE A 1051 -2.64 3.72 50.46
C ILE A 1051 -3.65 3.34 49.38
N VAL A 1052 -3.78 2.04 49.13
CA VAL A 1052 -4.75 1.48 48.19
C VAL A 1052 -5.90 0.84 48.95
N ASN A 1053 -7.13 1.13 48.52
CA ASN A 1053 -8.33 0.45 48.98
C ASN A 1053 -9.07 -0.21 47.81
N LEU A 1054 -9.11 -1.56 47.79
CA LEU A 1054 -9.96 -2.35 46.89
C LEU A 1054 -11.11 -2.98 47.68
N SER A 1055 -12.34 -2.66 47.32
CA SER A 1055 -13.55 -3.11 48.03
C SER A 1055 -14.68 -3.55 47.09
N ILE A 1056 -15.49 -4.53 47.52
CA ILE A 1056 -16.65 -5.09 46.83
C ILE A 1056 -17.95 -4.53 47.40
N TYR A 1057 -18.91 -4.21 46.54
CA TYR A 1057 -20.21 -3.65 46.85
C TYR A 1057 -21.35 -4.43 46.18
N ASN A 1058 -22.52 -4.45 46.81
CA ASN A 1058 -23.74 -5.03 46.21
C ASN A 1058 -24.51 -3.99 45.37
N VAL A 1059 -25.57 -4.42 44.67
CA VAL A 1059 -26.42 -3.54 43.85
C VAL A 1059 -27.12 -2.38 44.61
N LYS A 1060 -27.13 -2.41 45.94
CA LYS A 1060 -27.66 -1.31 46.79
C LYS A 1060 -26.55 -0.36 47.25
N GLY A 1061 -25.33 -0.51 46.75
CA GLY A 1061 -24.15 0.26 47.15
C GLY A 1061 -23.62 -0.09 48.55
N GLN A 1062 -24.08 -1.19 49.15
CA GLN A 1062 -23.60 -1.60 50.48
C GLN A 1062 -22.27 -2.34 50.33
N LEU A 1063 -21.28 -1.96 51.14
CA LEU A 1063 -19.99 -2.65 51.23
C LEU A 1063 -20.21 -4.11 51.65
N VAL A 1064 -19.72 -5.03 50.82
CA VAL A 1064 -19.80 -6.48 51.00
C VAL A 1064 -18.51 -7.00 51.63
N GLU A 1065 -17.36 -6.58 51.10
CA GLU A 1065 -16.05 -7.09 51.50
C GLU A 1065 -14.94 -6.09 51.10
N THR A 1066 -13.87 -5.99 51.88
CA THR A 1066 -12.67 -5.21 51.51
C THR A 1066 -11.53 -6.18 51.27
N LEU A 1067 -10.98 -6.16 50.06
CA LEU A 1067 -9.95 -7.09 49.61
C LEU A 1067 -8.54 -6.55 49.86
N VAL A 1068 -8.36 -5.22 49.71
CA VAL A 1068 -7.09 -4.53 49.97
C VAL A 1068 -7.36 -3.23 50.71
N ASN A 1069 -6.55 -2.93 51.72
CA ASN A 1069 -6.57 -1.65 52.44
C ASN A 1069 -5.21 -1.40 53.09
N THR A 1070 -4.17 -1.26 52.27
CA THR A 1070 -2.77 -1.19 52.71
C THR A 1070 -1.96 -0.25 51.84
N HIS A 1071 -0.80 0.17 52.34
CA HIS A 1071 0.17 0.88 51.51
C HIS A 1071 0.79 -0.09 50.49
N GLN A 1072 0.80 0.29 49.22
CA GLN A 1072 1.38 -0.47 48.11
C GLN A 1072 2.33 0.44 47.32
N GLN A 1073 3.34 -0.14 46.65
CA GLN A 1073 4.28 0.60 45.81
C GLN A 1073 3.72 0.77 44.39
N ALA A 1074 4.09 1.82 43.65
CA ALA A 1074 3.70 1.98 42.25
C ALA A 1074 4.05 0.70 41.46
N ASP A 1075 3.04 -0.04 41.01
CA ASP A 1075 3.16 -1.37 40.40
C ASP A 1075 1.79 -1.88 39.92
N ASN A 1076 1.80 -2.99 39.18
CA ASN A 1076 0.63 -3.78 38.82
C ASN A 1076 0.33 -4.86 39.87
N TYR A 1077 -0.93 -4.95 40.30
CA TYR A 1077 -1.40 -5.87 41.32
C TYR A 1077 -2.48 -6.78 40.79
N THR A 1078 -2.38 -8.06 41.12
CA THR A 1078 -3.41 -9.05 40.81
C THR A 1078 -3.81 -9.80 42.07
N LEU A 1079 -5.12 -9.97 42.30
CA LEU A 1079 -5.63 -10.76 43.42
C LEU A 1079 -6.89 -11.57 43.08
N GLU A 1080 -7.02 -12.73 43.72
CA GLU A 1080 -8.17 -13.61 43.59
C GLU A 1080 -9.25 -13.26 44.63
N TRP A 1081 -10.49 -13.03 44.18
CA TRP A 1081 -11.68 -12.93 45.04
C TRP A 1081 -12.45 -14.24 45.04
N LYS A 1082 -12.61 -14.87 46.22
CA LYS A 1082 -13.38 -16.11 46.43
C LYS A 1082 -14.74 -15.81 47.05
N ALA A 1083 -15.79 -15.84 46.25
CA ALA A 1083 -17.15 -15.48 46.65
C ALA A 1083 -17.99 -16.68 47.15
N ASP A 1084 -17.36 -17.69 47.76
CA ASP A 1084 -17.99 -18.92 48.24
C ASP A 1084 -19.20 -18.66 49.17
N ASN A 1085 -19.16 -17.57 49.94
CA ASN A 1085 -20.18 -17.23 50.92
C ASN A 1085 -21.20 -16.17 50.44
N HIS A 1086 -21.10 -15.70 49.19
CA HIS A 1086 -21.96 -14.65 48.63
C HIS A 1086 -23.03 -15.25 47.70
N SER A 1087 -24.20 -14.61 47.56
CA SER A 1087 -25.30 -15.13 46.72
C SER A 1087 -25.07 -14.81 45.24
N SER A 1088 -25.55 -15.62 44.30
CA SER A 1088 -25.52 -15.30 42.86
C SER A 1088 -26.16 -13.92 42.61
N GLY A 1089 -25.53 -13.09 41.78
CA GLY A 1089 -25.97 -11.72 41.55
C GLY A 1089 -24.86 -10.79 41.03
N ILE A 1090 -25.25 -9.54 40.79
CA ILE A 1090 -24.34 -8.47 40.34
C ILE A 1090 -23.66 -7.84 41.55
N TYR A 1091 -22.34 -7.68 41.46
CA TYR A 1091 -21.49 -6.97 42.42
C TYR A 1091 -20.66 -5.92 41.68
N PHE A 1092 -20.13 -4.95 42.43
CA PHE A 1092 -19.21 -3.94 41.93
C PHE A 1092 -17.93 -3.99 42.74
N PHE A 1093 -16.78 -3.88 42.11
CA PHE A 1093 -15.49 -3.76 42.78
C PHE A 1093 -14.88 -2.40 42.48
N LYS A 1094 -14.37 -1.73 43.50
CA LYS A 1094 -13.83 -0.38 43.44
C LYS A 1094 -12.43 -0.36 44.00
N VAL A 1095 -11.47 0.18 43.25
CA VAL A 1095 -10.12 0.51 43.72
C VAL A 1095 -9.99 2.01 43.92
N SER A 1096 -9.20 2.44 44.92
CA SER A 1096 -8.86 3.84 45.15
C SER A 1096 -7.44 3.97 45.67
N SER A 1097 -6.69 4.95 45.16
CA SER A 1097 -5.32 5.29 45.57
C SER A 1097 -5.01 6.72 45.18
N GLY A 1098 -4.28 7.47 46.02
CA GLY A 1098 -3.79 8.82 45.67
C GLY A 1098 -4.86 9.81 45.19
N GLY A 1099 -6.06 9.79 45.78
CA GLY A 1099 -7.18 10.67 45.37
C GLY A 1099 -8.08 10.11 44.26
N HIS A 1100 -7.57 9.17 43.45
CA HIS A 1100 -8.26 8.64 42.28
C HIS A 1100 -9.04 7.36 42.62
N SER A 1101 -10.12 7.04 41.88
CA SER A 1101 -10.86 5.78 42.09
C SER A 1101 -11.55 5.24 40.83
N GLN A 1102 -11.47 3.93 40.61
CA GLN A 1102 -12.14 3.24 39.50
C GLN A 1102 -13.11 2.15 40.00
N VAL A 1103 -14.20 1.92 39.26
CA VAL A 1103 -15.24 0.93 39.59
C VAL A 1103 -15.54 0.04 38.38
N LYS A 1104 -15.63 -1.27 38.60
CA LYS A 1104 -16.05 -2.24 37.57
C LYS A 1104 -17.12 -3.18 38.11
N LYS A 1105 -17.94 -3.73 37.20
CA LYS A 1105 -19.06 -4.63 37.51
C LYS A 1105 -18.64 -6.08 37.34
N CYS A 1106 -19.07 -6.98 38.24
CA CYS A 1106 -18.88 -8.42 38.11
C CYS A 1106 -20.18 -9.21 38.39
N LEU A 1107 -20.29 -10.40 37.81
CA LEU A 1107 -21.46 -11.29 37.91
C LEU A 1107 -21.06 -12.64 38.51
N LEU A 1108 -21.56 -12.93 39.72
CA LEU A 1108 -21.41 -14.23 40.37
C LEU A 1108 -22.57 -15.15 39.97
N ILE A 1109 -22.27 -16.34 39.44
CA ILE A 1109 -23.27 -17.36 39.07
C ILE A 1109 -22.94 -18.65 39.83
N LYS A 1110 -23.76 -19.03 40.80
CA LYS A 1110 -23.72 -20.35 41.46
C LYS A 1110 -24.65 -21.36 40.82
#